data_AF-A0A3Q3EFP9-F1
#
_entry.id   AF-A0A3Q3EFP9-F1
#
_cell.length_a   1.000
_cell.length_b   1.000
_cell.length_c   1.000
_cell.angle_alpha   90.00
_cell.angle_beta   90.00
_cell.angle_gamma   90.00
#
_symmetry.space_group_name_H-M   'P 1'
#
loop_
_entity.id
_entity.type
_entity.pdbx_description
1 polymer ?
#
loop_
_entity_poly.entity_id
_entity_poly.type
_entity_poly.pdbx_seq_one_letter_code
_entity_poly.pdbx_strand_id
1 'polypeptide(L)'
;MLRQSDPNSSTLQLVANDMTDIMEKLDTHELDLEDGEYDTTDTTTPADHLPFTAIYKTVGFKESRAQVFLSSPITAKILEVERFTSAQDRFNVTTQRSINKSMPAVFKIELKHGEFTWLVKRKEKHFMDLHRELRTYKTFMKLPLPTRSHTVKRQSAAEGVRHMPTLHRGRGDELGREEQVSSRRKQLEDYLNNLLKVPMYRNYHATMEFIDVSQLSFIHDLGPKGLEGMVQKRSGGHRVPGMNCCGRSKMCYHWSKRWLVVKDSFLLYMKPDSGAISFVMLVDKEFSIKMDSRDTETKHGVRIDSLSRSLLLKCSSYRHARWWGQAIEGFVQKHGSAFLTDHRFGSFAREEVNIPAKWYVNGKTYMEDVADALEAAKEEIFITDWWLSPEIFLKRPVVEGNRWRLDSILKRKAEQGVHIFVILYKEVELALGINSGYSKRTLRHLHPNIKVMRNPDHVSSAVYLWAHHEKIIIVDQSVAFVGGIDLAYGRWDDREHRLTDVGSVTLSHLEQAEAVAPNMAAPANGSGGVSQRNGNGVFTVTDSVDQPKLKGQGRLKRTRFSIKRHLQKHGLASADSDSDLEDEAKSGSVRSLQTGVGELFGNTRFWHGKDYCNFVHKDWIQLDKPFDDFIDRHTTPRMPWHDISSVVHGKAARDVARHFIQRWNFTKLVKPKYNSPSFPCLLPKSHTTAGEQRYQVPNCIPAKVQSNHRSFAQPVIVSAGIKYHEESIHNAYVHAIEKSEHFVYIEVFIHKNTAAIENASFLYADWCENRITQDTLNYVQRLTTSANVQKSEKNVSSYSKCCVCVQTSLLCSGCVCLFFIYVVFVNFIMLEYFIAWPWDAVCASIQTCYQ
;
A
#
# COMPACT_ATOMS: atom_id res chain seq x y z
N MET A 1 58.60 35.57 53.17
CA MET A 1 57.25 35.38 53.75
C MET A 1 56.36 34.99 52.56
N LEU A 2 55.80 33.77 52.44
CA LEU A 2 54.76 33.14 53.30
C LEU A 2 53.62 34.13 53.56
N ARG A 3 52.34 33.90 53.24
CA ARG A 3 51.54 32.75 52.72
C ARG A 3 50.48 33.35 51.75
N GLN A 4 49.53 32.66 51.11
CA GLN A 4 48.74 31.50 51.54
C GLN A 4 48.07 30.84 50.32
N SER A 5 47.96 29.51 50.34
CA SER A 5 47.22 28.70 49.37
C SER A 5 45.88 28.28 49.99
N ASP A 6 44.78 28.46 49.27
CA ASP A 6 43.44 27.98 49.66
C ASP A 6 42.96 26.82 48.76
N PRO A 7 42.00 26.00 49.22
CA PRO A 7 42.16 24.55 49.16
C PRO A 7 41.54 23.84 47.95
N ASN A 8 41.97 22.59 47.78
CA ASN A 8 41.46 21.63 46.80
C ASN A 8 39.93 21.57 46.75
N SER A 9 39.37 21.76 45.55
CA SER A 9 37.99 21.33 45.23
C SER A 9 37.83 19.87 45.63
N SER A 10 36.90 19.60 46.56
CA SER A 10 36.79 18.27 47.13
C SER A 10 36.26 17.26 46.10
N THR A 11 36.72 16.01 46.19
CA THR A 11 36.24 14.93 45.31
C THR A 11 34.71 14.77 45.37
N LEU A 12 34.09 15.12 46.51
CA LEU A 12 32.63 15.17 46.68
C LEU A 12 31.95 16.19 45.76
N GLN A 13 32.59 17.31 45.46
CA GLN A 13 32.02 18.38 44.62
C GLN A 13 32.13 18.05 43.13
N LEU A 14 33.19 17.33 42.74
CA LEU A 14 33.29 16.69 41.42
C LEU A 14 32.26 15.57 41.26
N VAL A 15 32.09 14.71 42.26
CA VAL A 15 31.06 13.65 42.25
C VAL A 15 29.65 14.23 42.26
N ALA A 16 29.39 15.30 43.02
CA ALA A 16 28.10 16.00 43.00
C ALA A 16 27.81 16.56 41.60
N ASN A 17 28.78 17.24 40.97
CA ASN A 17 28.61 17.75 39.62
C ASN A 17 28.41 16.62 38.59
N ASP A 18 29.17 15.51 38.66
CA ASP A 18 28.94 14.33 37.82
C ASP A 18 27.54 13.73 38.04
N MET A 19 27.03 13.71 39.28
CA MET A 19 25.67 13.24 39.58
C MET A 19 24.59 14.21 39.07
N THR A 20 24.80 15.53 39.14
CA THR A 20 23.90 16.53 38.53
C THR A 20 23.92 16.40 37.00
N ASP A 21 25.08 16.25 36.38
CA ASP A 21 25.27 16.08 34.93
C ASP A 21 24.71 14.73 34.43
N ILE A 22 24.59 13.73 35.31
CA ILE A 22 23.84 12.48 35.09
C ILE A 22 22.34 12.73 35.24
N MET A 23 21.90 13.48 36.26
CA MET A 23 20.49 13.78 36.51
C MET A 23 19.86 14.68 35.44
N GLU A 24 20.60 15.65 34.88
CA GLU A 24 20.14 16.49 33.76
C GLU A 24 20.10 15.74 32.41
N LYS A 25 20.75 14.57 32.32
CA LYS A 25 20.63 13.67 31.16
C LYS A 25 19.53 12.61 31.32
N LEU A 26 18.83 12.58 32.45
CA LEU A 26 17.67 11.71 32.64
C LEU A 26 16.44 12.30 31.97
N ASP A 27 15.88 11.55 31.04
CA ASP A 27 14.51 11.76 30.60
C ASP A 27 13.60 11.05 31.62
N THR A 28 12.73 11.79 32.30
CA THR A 28 11.83 11.22 33.32
C THR A 28 10.84 10.21 32.74
N HIS A 29 10.63 10.19 31.42
CA HIS A 29 9.85 9.15 30.74
C HIS A 29 10.54 7.77 30.74
N GLU A 30 11.83 7.65 31.06
CA GLU A 30 12.47 6.33 31.24
C GLU A 30 12.02 5.61 32.54
N LEU A 31 11.21 6.26 33.37
CA LEU A 31 10.71 5.76 34.65
C LEU A 31 9.23 5.35 34.65
N ASP A 32 8.46 5.69 33.61
CA ASP A 32 7.08 5.23 33.43
C ASP A 32 7.05 3.76 32.98
N LEU A 33 7.30 2.89 33.96
CA LEU A 33 6.72 1.55 33.95
C LEU A 33 5.23 1.72 34.26
N GLU A 34 4.41 1.99 33.23
CA GLU A 34 2.95 1.88 33.34
C GLU A 34 2.59 0.54 33.98
N ASP A 35 1.58 0.55 34.85
CA ASP A 35 1.19 -0.58 35.70
C ASP A 35 0.53 -1.70 34.87
N GLY A 36 1.33 -2.38 34.05
CA GLY A 36 1.06 -3.76 33.69
C GLY A 36 1.11 -4.60 34.97
N GLU A 37 0.00 -5.24 35.28
CA GLU A 37 0.08 -6.51 35.98
C GLU A 37 0.96 -7.44 35.14
N TYR A 38 2.01 -8.00 35.77
CA TYR A 38 2.52 -9.28 35.29
C TYR A 38 1.46 -10.31 35.68
N ASP A 39 0.35 -10.31 34.96
CA ASP A 39 -0.68 -11.31 35.15
C ASP A 39 -0.07 -12.63 34.68
N THR A 40 0.24 -13.49 35.64
CA THR A 40 0.86 -14.80 35.40
C THR A 40 -0.08 -15.80 34.73
N THR A 41 -1.23 -15.32 34.25
CA THR A 41 -2.24 -16.04 33.47
C THR A 41 -2.31 -15.63 31.99
N ASP A 42 -1.45 -14.73 31.50
CA ASP A 42 -1.38 -14.48 30.05
C ASP A 42 -0.63 -15.63 29.34
N THR A 43 -1.38 -16.64 28.90
CA THR A 43 -0.90 -17.86 28.25
C THR A 43 -0.42 -17.64 26.81
N THR A 44 0.43 -16.65 26.60
CA THR A 44 1.26 -16.54 25.39
C THR A 44 2.64 -17.13 25.63
N THR A 45 2.76 -18.43 25.40
CA THR A 45 4.06 -19.07 25.12
C THR A 45 4.84 -18.19 24.13
N PRO A 46 6.12 -17.88 24.39
CA PRO A 46 6.88 -16.99 23.51
C PRO A 46 6.90 -17.61 22.12
N ALA A 47 6.34 -16.89 21.14
CA ALA A 47 6.15 -17.43 19.81
C ALA A 47 7.50 -17.67 19.12
N ASP A 48 7.61 -18.79 18.42
CA ASP A 48 8.80 -19.13 17.61
C ASP A 48 8.96 -18.22 16.38
N HIS A 49 7.91 -17.48 16.02
CA HIS A 49 7.87 -16.53 14.91
C HIS A 49 7.09 -15.27 15.29
N LEU A 50 7.56 -14.10 14.81
CA LEU A 50 6.78 -12.86 14.87
C LEU A 50 5.87 -12.76 13.63
N PRO A 51 4.55 -12.51 13.78
CA PRO A 51 3.64 -12.37 12.65
C PRO A 51 3.93 -11.09 11.86
N PHE A 52 3.56 -11.03 10.58
CA PHE A 52 3.80 -9.85 9.75
C PHE A 52 3.07 -8.61 10.28
N THR A 53 1.90 -8.78 10.91
CA THR A 53 1.13 -7.70 11.54
C THR A 53 1.86 -6.96 12.67
N ALA A 54 2.99 -7.49 13.17
CA ALA A 54 3.86 -6.77 14.12
C ALA A 54 4.39 -5.43 13.58
N ILE A 55 4.49 -5.25 12.24
CA ILE A 55 4.93 -3.99 11.63
C ILE A 55 4.01 -2.80 11.96
N TYR A 56 2.76 -3.06 12.34
CA TYR A 56 1.76 -2.05 12.72
C TYR A 56 1.74 -1.72 14.22
N LYS A 57 2.53 -2.44 15.03
CA LYS A 57 2.56 -2.33 16.50
C LYS A 57 3.90 -1.79 17.03
N THR A 58 4.69 -1.13 16.17
CA THR A 58 6.02 -0.62 16.54
C THR A 58 5.95 0.55 17.51
N VAL A 59 6.79 0.53 18.54
CA VAL A 59 6.88 1.54 19.61
C VAL A 59 8.26 2.20 19.67
N GLY A 60 8.42 3.26 20.47
CA GLY A 60 9.70 3.93 20.73
C GLY A 60 10.78 2.96 21.21
N PHE A 61 12.02 3.15 20.78
CA PHE A 61 13.12 2.19 20.99
C PHE A 61 13.55 2.08 22.47
N LYS A 62 13.13 3.02 23.32
CA LYS A 62 13.35 3.01 24.77
C LYS A 62 12.17 2.42 25.56
N GLU A 63 11.03 2.20 24.93
CA GLU A 63 9.82 1.71 25.60
C GLU A 63 9.96 0.23 25.99
N SER A 64 9.60 -0.10 27.23
CA SER A 64 9.72 -1.45 27.80
C SER A 64 8.86 -2.51 27.09
N ARG A 65 7.74 -2.10 26.49
CA ARG A 65 6.76 -2.95 25.78
C ARG A 65 7.20 -3.39 24.38
N ALA A 66 8.40 -3.01 23.91
CA ALA A 66 8.88 -3.37 22.58
C ALA A 66 9.13 -4.88 22.44
N GLN A 67 8.24 -5.59 21.72
CA GLN A 67 8.45 -7.00 21.39
C GLN A 67 9.48 -7.11 20.25
N VAL A 68 10.70 -7.56 20.59
CA VAL A 68 11.82 -7.63 19.65
C VAL A 68 12.30 -9.05 19.39
N PHE A 69 12.44 -9.88 20.44
CA PHE A 69 13.11 -11.18 20.34
C PHE A 69 12.13 -12.36 20.33
N LEU A 70 12.53 -13.43 19.63
CA LEU A 70 11.88 -14.74 19.59
C LEU A 70 12.11 -15.53 20.90
N SER A 71 11.39 -16.65 21.03
CA SER A 71 11.63 -17.71 22.04
C SER A 71 13.08 -18.22 22.05
N SER A 72 13.67 -18.35 20.86
CA SER A 72 14.97 -18.96 20.62
C SER A 72 16.13 -18.23 21.33
N PRO A 73 17.20 -18.93 21.76
CA PRO A 73 18.39 -18.27 22.28
C PRO A 73 19.05 -17.39 21.22
N ILE A 74 19.86 -16.42 21.68
CA ILE A 74 20.79 -15.68 20.83
C ILE A 74 22.19 -16.19 21.13
N THR A 75 22.95 -16.53 20.09
CA THR A 75 24.37 -16.85 20.20
C THR A 75 25.20 -15.81 19.46
N ALA A 76 26.32 -15.41 20.05
CA ALA A 76 27.30 -14.51 19.45
C ALA A 76 28.64 -15.22 19.28
N LYS A 77 29.27 -15.05 18.13
CA LYS A 77 30.57 -15.63 17.78
C LYS A 77 31.43 -14.56 17.13
N ILE A 78 32.53 -14.18 17.74
CA ILE A 78 33.51 -13.31 17.11
C ILE A 78 34.24 -14.15 16.07
N LEU A 79 34.22 -13.73 14.80
CA LEU A 79 34.85 -14.46 13.69
C LEU A 79 36.30 -14.03 13.46
N GLU A 80 36.53 -12.72 13.41
CA GLU A 80 37.79 -12.09 12.98
C GLU A 80 38.05 -10.81 13.80
N VAL A 81 39.33 -10.44 13.89
CA VAL A 81 39.78 -9.20 14.53
C VAL A 81 40.56 -8.38 13.50
N GLU A 82 39.88 -7.43 12.85
CA GLU A 82 40.49 -6.53 11.87
C GLU A 82 41.46 -5.58 12.58
N ARG A 83 42.75 -5.74 12.26
CA ARG A 83 43.86 -4.91 12.72
C ARG A 83 44.38 -4.07 11.57
N PHE A 84 44.25 -2.76 11.68
CA PHE A 84 44.82 -1.85 10.70
C PHE A 84 46.19 -1.39 11.19
N THR A 85 47.25 -1.97 10.64
CA THR A 85 48.54 -1.28 10.61
C THR A 85 48.37 0.03 9.83
N SER A 86 49.14 1.06 10.18
CA SER A 86 49.10 2.33 9.45
C SER A 86 49.63 2.12 8.04
N ALA A 87 48.74 2.06 7.06
CA ALA A 87 49.14 2.18 5.66
C ALA A 87 49.88 3.51 5.49
N GLN A 88 51.12 3.45 5.01
CA GLN A 88 51.93 4.64 4.76
C GLN A 88 51.23 5.52 3.72
N ASP A 89 50.98 6.78 4.05
CA ASP A 89 50.54 7.79 3.10
C ASP A 89 51.62 7.95 2.01
N ARG A 90 51.42 7.29 0.86
CA ARG A 90 52.34 7.36 -0.30
C ARG A 90 52.41 8.74 -0.97
N PHE A 91 51.77 9.77 -0.40
CA PHE A 91 51.62 11.09 -1.01
C PHE A 91 52.00 12.28 -0.11
N ASN A 92 52.54 12.08 1.09
CA ASN A 92 53.07 13.17 1.93
C ASN A 92 54.47 12.86 2.47
N VAL A 93 55.49 13.22 1.69
CA VAL A 93 56.88 13.30 2.17
C VAL A 93 57.08 14.65 2.83
N THR A 94 56.70 14.77 4.10
CA THR A 94 57.15 15.87 4.98
C THR A 94 57.63 15.31 6.32
N THR A 95 58.86 15.66 6.67
CA THR A 95 59.63 15.02 7.74
C THR A 95 59.22 15.50 9.12
N GLN A 96 58.13 14.95 9.67
CA GLN A 96 57.85 15.01 11.10
C GLN A 96 57.53 13.62 11.65
N ARG A 97 58.11 13.29 12.81
CA ARG A 97 57.96 12.00 13.50
C ARG A 97 56.52 11.82 14.01
N SER A 98 55.66 11.29 13.14
CA SER A 98 54.34 10.80 13.52
C SER A 98 54.50 9.53 14.38
N ILE A 99 54.02 9.59 15.63
CA ILE A 99 53.94 8.41 16.51
C ILE A 99 53.05 7.38 15.83
N ASN A 100 53.53 6.13 15.72
CA ASN A 100 52.78 4.99 15.17
C ASN A 100 51.54 4.69 16.01
N LYS A 101 50.45 5.41 15.75
CA LYS A 101 49.18 5.27 16.47
C LYS A 101 48.48 4.01 15.95
N SER A 102 48.67 2.89 16.65
CA SER A 102 48.01 1.63 16.35
C SER A 102 46.49 1.86 16.32
N MET A 103 45.84 1.45 15.23
CA MET A 103 44.40 1.67 15.10
C MET A 103 43.66 0.64 15.96
N PRO A 104 42.63 1.04 16.73
CA PRO A 104 41.89 0.11 17.60
C PRO A 104 41.32 -1.07 16.82
N ALA A 105 41.52 -2.27 17.37
CA ALA A 105 41.00 -3.51 16.82
C ALA A 105 39.47 -3.46 16.62
N VAL A 106 39.01 -3.97 15.48
CA VAL A 106 37.58 -4.09 15.15
C VAL A 106 37.22 -5.57 15.15
N PHE A 107 36.32 -5.96 16.03
CA PHE A 107 35.79 -7.32 16.14
C PHE A 107 34.60 -7.46 15.19
N LYS A 108 34.67 -8.47 14.31
CA LYS A 108 33.56 -8.90 13.44
C LYS A 108 32.81 -10.01 14.18
N ILE A 109 31.58 -9.73 14.59
CA ILE A 109 30.75 -10.61 15.42
C ILE A 109 29.59 -11.12 14.58
N GLU A 110 29.49 -12.43 14.45
CA GLU A 110 28.32 -13.13 13.94
C GLU A 110 27.35 -13.34 15.09
N LEU A 111 26.08 -12.98 14.89
CA LEU A 111 24.99 -13.31 15.80
C LEU A 111 23.99 -14.20 15.08
N LYS A 112 23.44 -15.18 15.81
CA LYS A 112 22.35 -16.05 15.35
C LYS A 112 21.21 -16.04 16.35
N HIS A 113 19.98 -15.98 15.84
CA HIS A 113 18.74 -16.03 16.62
C HIS A 113 17.63 -16.64 15.76
N GLY A 114 17.12 -17.81 16.15
CA GLY A 114 16.25 -18.62 15.28
C GLY A 114 16.96 -18.96 13.96
N GLU A 115 16.29 -18.70 12.84
CA GLU A 115 16.82 -18.79 11.48
C GLU A 115 17.77 -17.63 11.10
N PHE A 116 17.64 -16.47 11.76
CA PHE A 116 18.33 -15.26 11.37
C PHE A 116 19.80 -15.29 11.80
N THR A 117 20.70 -14.97 10.86
CA THR A 117 22.14 -14.81 11.11
C THR A 117 22.61 -13.49 10.51
N TRP A 118 23.31 -12.66 11.29
CA TRP A 118 23.80 -11.35 10.85
C TRP A 118 25.17 -11.01 11.43
N LEU A 119 25.84 -10.02 10.83
CA LEU A 119 27.18 -9.58 11.21
C LEU A 119 27.16 -8.15 11.74
N VAL A 120 27.75 -7.93 12.91
CA VAL A 120 28.04 -6.58 13.45
C VAL A 120 29.53 -6.36 13.58
N LYS A 121 29.98 -5.12 13.37
CA LYS A 121 31.36 -4.70 13.63
C LYS A 121 31.39 -3.81 14.87
N ARG A 122 32.20 -4.16 15.86
CA ARG A 122 32.33 -3.41 17.13
C ARG A 122 33.79 -3.27 17.54
N LYS A 123 34.13 -2.15 18.17
CA LYS A 123 35.45 -1.91 18.78
C LYS A 123 35.39 -2.27 20.26
N GLU A 124 36.53 -2.55 20.87
CA GLU A 124 36.61 -2.77 22.34
C GLU A 124 35.98 -1.62 23.13
N LYS A 125 36.17 -0.37 22.68
CA LYS A 125 35.49 0.79 23.26
C LYS A 125 33.97 0.61 23.35
N HIS A 126 33.32 0.07 22.31
CA HIS A 126 31.86 -0.07 22.30
C HIS A 126 31.39 -1.10 23.36
N PHE A 127 32.17 -2.16 23.62
CA PHE A 127 31.87 -3.09 24.71
C PHE A 127 31.99 -2.42 26.09
N MET A 128 33.02 -1.59 26.27
CA MET A 128 33.24 -0.83 27.52
C MET A 128 32.16 0.23 27.75
N ASP A 129 31.71 0.92 26.68
CA ASP A 129 30.64 1.91 26.74
C ASP A 129 29.30 1.22 27.09
N LEU A 130 28.95 0.11 26.42
CA LEU A 130 27.78 -0.71 26.77
C LEU A 130 27.84 -1.21 28.23
N HIS A 131 29.00 -1.71 28.69
CA HIS A 131 29.15 -2.20 30.05
C HIS A 131 28.98 -1.09 31.10
N ARG A 132 29.42 0.14 30.80
CA ARG A 132 29.18 1.31 31.64
C ARG A 132 27.68 1.60 31.73
N GLU A 133 27.00 1.66 30.59
CA GLU A 133 25.58 2.00 30.52
C GLU A 133 24.70 0.98 31.25
N LEU A 134 24.98 -0.32 31.07
CA LEU A 134 24.27 -1.39 31.78
C LEU A 134 24.57 -1.39 33.30
N ARG A 135 25.74 -0.92 33.75
CA ARG A 135 26.01 -0.68 35.18
C ARG A 135 25.18 0.48 35.71
N THR A 136 25.08 1.56 34.93
CA THR A 136 24.26 2.73 35.26
C THR A 136 22.79 2.31 35.39
N TYR A 137 22.24 1.61 34.39
CA TYR A 137 20.88 1.04 34.41
C TYR A 137 20.63 0.11 35.62
N LYS A 138 21.56 -0.82 35.90
CA LYS A 138 21.50 -1.70 37.08
C LYS A 138 21.53 -0.92 38.40
N THR A 139 22.24 0.21 38.44
CA THR A 139 22.31 1.06 39.64
C THR A 139 21.02 1.85 39.83
N PHE A 140 20.46 2.41 38.76
CA PHE A 140 19.16 3.10 38.80
C PHE A 140 18.02 2.18 39.26
N MET A 141 17.97 0.94 38.77
CA MET A 141 17.04 -0.08 39.28
C MET A 141 17.13 -0.31 40.80
N LYS A 142 18.31 -0.11 41.39
CA LYS A 142 18.56 -0.28 42.84
C LYS A 142 18.29 0.97 43.67
N LEU A 143 18.21 2.16 43.06
CA LEU A 143 17.95 3.40 43.79
C LEU A 143 16.46 3.47 44.18
N PRO A 144 16.11 3.64 45.47
CA PRO A 144 14.72 3.79 45.90
C PRO A 144 14.17 5.16 45.45
N LEU A 145 13.22 5.15 44.52
CA LEU A 145 12.45 6.34 44.16
C LEU A 145 11.16 6.41 45.02
N PRO A 146 10.72 7.60 45.44
CA PRO A 146 9.71 7.74 46.48
C PRO A 146 8.26 7.68 45.95
N THR A 147 7.81 6.50 45.51
CA THR A 147 6.40 6.23 45.19
C THR A 147 5.94 4.89 45.78
N ARG A 148 4.91 4.93 46.63
CA ARG A 148 4.45 3.80 47.48
C ARG A 148 3.99 2.55 46.72
N SER A 149 3.61 2.66 45.44
CA SER A 149 3.20 1.51 44.62
C SER A 149 4.37 0.56 44.28
N HIS A 150 5.54 1.11 43.96
CA HIS A 150 6.64 0.33 43.37
C HIS A 150 7.46 -0.48 44.39
N THR A 151 7.21 -0.32 45.69
CA THR A 151 8.00 -0.99 46.73
C THR A 151 7.76 -2.50 46.77
N VAL A 152 6.54 -2.94 46.45
CA VAL A 152 6.15 -4.37 46.52
C VAL A 152 6.60 -5.14 45.27
N LYS A 153 6.34 -4.62 44.05
CA LYS A 153 6.81 -5.24 42.78
C LYS A 153 8.35 -5.33 42.67
N ARG A 154 9.11 -4.48 43.39
CA ARG A 154 10.59 -4.56 43.39
C ARG A 154 11.16 -5.72 44.20
N GLN A 155 10.44 -6.27 45.17
CA GLN A 155 10.96 -7.39 45.98
C GLN A 155 11.02 -8.69 45.16
N SER A 156 10.00 -9.00 44.37
CA SER A 156 10.01 -10.18 43.47
C SER A 156 11.03 -10.06 42.33
N ALA A 157 11.25 -8.86 41.79
CA ALA A 157 12.29 -8.63 40.79
C ALA A 157 13.73 -8.74 41.34
N ALA A 158 13.94 -8.57 42.64
CA ALA A 158 15.27 -8.58 43.26
C ALA A 158 15.88 -9.98 43.39
N GLU A 159 15.07 -11.03 43.56
CA GLU A 159 15.56 -12.40 43.76
C GLU A 159 16.21 -13.02 42.51
N GLY A 160 15.89 -12.49 41.32
CA GLY A 160 16.49 -12.90 40.05
C GLY A 160 17.88 -12.32 39.74
N VAL A 161 18.40 -11.38 40.54
CA VAL A 161 19.58 -10.56 40.18
C VAL A 161 20.93 -11.28 40.43
N ARG A 162 21.08 -12.49 39.86
CA ARG A 162 22.29 -13.32 39.97
C ARG A 162 23.42 -12.84 39.04
N HIS A 163 24.12 -11.80 39.51
CA HIS A 163 25.37 -11.25 38.98
C HIS A 163 25.29 -10.51 37.64
N MET A 164 26.13 -9.48 37.47
CA MET A 164 26.37 -8.86 36.15
C MET A 164 27.58 -9.57 35.53
N PRO A 165 27.59 -9.89 34.22
CA PRO A 165 28.79 -10.41 33.55
C PRO A 165 29.99 -9.47 33.72
N THR A 166 31.14 -10.01 34.11
CA THR A 166 32.34 -9.22 34.39
C THR A 166 33.12 -8.92 33.11
N LEU A 167 33.13 -7.66 32.67
CA LEU A 167 34.01 -7.22 31.60
C LEU A 167 35.36 -6.78 32.18
N HIS A 168 36.37 -7.65 32.07
CA HIS A 168 37.74 -7.28 32.43
C HIS A 168 38.24 -6.17 31.50
N ARG A 169 38.93 -5.17 32.05
CA ARG A 169 39.51 -4.06 31.27
C ARG A 169 40.82 -4.54 30.66
N GLY A 170 40.96 -4.47 29.33
CA GLY A 170 42.23 -4.76 28.67
C GLY A 170 43.34 -3.83 29.19
N ARG A 171 44.53 -4.38 29.44
CA ARG A 171 45.72 -3.55 29.76
C ARG A 171 46.06 -2.73 28.50
N GLY A 172 46.20 -1.42 28.67
CA GLY A 172 46.25 -0.47 27.54
C GLY A 172 47.42 -0.68 26.57
N ASP A 173 47.16 -0.27 25.32
CA ASP A 173 48.08 -0.03 24.19
C ASP A 173 48.94 -1.17 23.59
N GLU A 174 49.09 -2.34 24.21
CA GLU A 174 49.85 -3.45 23.60
C GLU A 174 49.11 -4.80 23.54
N LEU A 175 48.18 -4.94 22.58
CA LEU A 175 47.76 -6.27 22.10
C LEU A 175 48.77 -6.81 21.06
N GLY A 176 50.04 -6.90 21.44
CA GLY A 176 51.15 -7.19 20.53
C GLY A 176 51.24 -8.65 20.07
N ARG A 177 50.80 -9.61 20.88
CA ARG A 177 50.91 -11.06 20.60
C ARG A 177 49.58 -11.69 20.25
N GLU A 178 49.60 -12.64 19.31
CA GLU A 178 48.40 -13.32 18.77
C GLU A 178 47.56 -14.05 19.85
N GLU A 179 48.22 -14.68 20.81
CA GLU A 179 47.59 -15.34 21.97
C GLU A 179 46.74 -14.37 22.82
N GLN A 180 47.22 -13.13 23.03
CA GLN A 180 46.48 -12.11 23.77
C GLN A 180 45.20 -11.70 23.03
N VAL A 181 45.23 -11.72 21.69
CA VAL A 181 44.07 -11.43 20.85
C VAL A 181 43.03 -12.55 20.96
N SER A 182 43.49 -13.81 20.93
CA SER A 182 42.63 -14.99 21.07
C SER A 182 41.97 -15.03 22.45
N SER A 183 42.74 -14.80 23.52
CA SER A 183 42.23 -14.69 24.89
C SER A 183 41.23 -13.54 25.03
N ARG A 184 41.55 -12.34 24.51
CA ARG A 184 40.65 -11.18 24.58
C ARG A 184 39.37 -11.37 23.77
N ARG A 185 39.46 -11.99 22.58
CA ARG A 185 38.33 -12.41 21.75
C ARG A 185 37.39 -13.31 22.55
N LYS A 186 37.91 -14.37 23.15
CA LYS A 186 37.10 -15.30 23.95
C LYS A 186 36.41 -14.60 25.13
N GLN A 187 37.12 -13.73 25.87
CA GLN A 187 36.52 -12.95 26.96
C GLN A 187 35.35 -12.06 26.51
N LEU A 188 35.47 -11.39 25.35
CA LEU A 188 34.42 -10.52 24.80
C LEU A 188 33.22 -11.33 24.27
N GLU A 189 33.48 -12.50 23.71
CA GLU A 189 32.47 -13.47 23.25
C GLU A 189 31.68 -14.06 24.42
N ASP A 190 32.37 -14.56 25.45
CA ASP A 190 31.77 -15.08 26.69
C ASP A 190 30.97 -14.00 27.41
N TYR A 191 31.49 -12.77 27.50
CA TYR A 191 30.77 -11.61 28.05
C TYR A 191 29.46 -11.35 27.32
N LEU A 192 29.49 -11.28 25.98
CA LEU A 192 28.32 -10.97 25.16
C LEU A 192 27.27 -12.09 25.20
N ASN A 193 27.68 -13.36 25.12
CA ASN A 193 26.76 -14.49 25.24
C ASN A 193 26.09 -14.54 26.63
N ASN A 194 26.84 -14.28 27.71
CA ASN A 194 26.26 -14.24 29.05
C ASN A 194 25.36 -13.01 29.28
N LEU A 195 25.61 -11.90 28.57
CA LEU A 195 24.71 -10.75 28.56
C LEU A 195 23.38 -11.08 27.87
N LEU A 196 23.43 -11.68 26.68
CA LEU A 196 22.26 -11.96 25.84
C LEU A 196 21.37 -13.08 26.41
N LYS A 197 21.87 -13.91 27.32
CA LYS A 197 21.08 -14.90 28.07
C LYS A 197 20.13 -14.27 29.10
N VAL A 198 20.37 -13.04 29.54
CA VAL A 198 19.59 -12.38 30.61
C VAL A 198 18.58 -11.42 29.98
N PRO A 199 17.26 -11.68 30.01
CA PRO A 199 16.27 -10.85 29.31
C PRO A 199 16.33 -9.36 29.69
N MET A 200 16.55 -9.05 30.97
CA MET A 200 16.73 -7.68 31.48
C MET A 200 17.84 -6.90 30.76
N TYR A 201 18.97 -7.53 30.44
CA TYR A 201 20.07 -6.86 29.72
C TYR A 201 19.95 -7.01 28.21
N ARG A 202 19.40 -8.12 27.71
CA ARG A 202 19.12 -8.36 26.28
C ARG A 202 18.15 -7.33 25.72
N ASN A 203 17.05 -7.08 26.42
CA ASN A 203 15.95 -6.22 25.99
C ASN A 203 16.23 -4.73 26.28
N TYR A 204 17.35 -4.38 26.91
CA TYR A 204 17.73 -2.98 27.14
C TYR A 204 18.17 -2.31 25.83
N HIS A 205 17.70 -1.09 25.58
CA HIS A 205 17.83 -0.42 24.28
C HIS A 205 19.28 -0.27 23.79
N ALA A 206 20.23 0.00 24.68
CA ALA A 206 21.65 0.07 24.31
C ALA A 206 22.25 -1.29 23.91
N THR A 207 21.74 -2.40 24.46
CA THR A 207 22.14 -3.74 24.01
C THR A 207 21.59 -4.01 22.61
N MET A 208 20.35 -3.59 22.33
CA MET A 208 19.74 -3.70 20.99
C MET A 208 20.49 -2.85 19.95
N GLU A 209 20.87 -1.61 20.30
CA GLU A 209 21.77 -0.79 19.48
C GLU A 209 23.16 -1.43 19.34
N PHE A 210 23.70 -2.05 20.39
CA PHE A 210 25.00 -2.72 20.32
C PHE A 210 25.00 -3.95 19.39
N ILE A 211 23.87 -4.65 19.22
CA ILE A 211 23.76 -5.80 18.29
C ILE A 211 23.07 -5.48 16.96
N ASP A 212 22.82 -4.20 16.64
CA ASP A 212 22.16 -3.73 15.42
C ASP A 212 20.80 -4.45 15.19
N VAL A 213 19.88 -4.40 16.18
CA VAL A 213 18.55 -5.06 16.16
C VAL A 213 17.42 -4.07 16.44
N SER A 214 16.26 -4.30 15.82
CA SER A 214 14.99 -3.60 16.04
C SER A 214 13.78 -4.54 16.03
N GLN A 215 12.60 -3.98 16.29
CA GLN A 215 11.30 -4.67 16.22
C GLN A 215 10.99 -5.29 14.83
N LEU A 216 11.75 -4.94 13.78
CA LEU A 216 11.60 -5.47 12.42
C LEU A 216 12.66 -6.51 12.03
N SER A 217 13.62 -6.80 12.92
CA SER A 217 14.76 -7.67 12.61
C SER A 217 14.36 -9.11 12.31
N PHE A 218 13.42 -9.66 13.08
CA PHE A 218 13.12 -11.11 13.13
C PHE A 218 11.68 -11.46 12.70
N ILE A 219 11.06 -10.62 11.87
CA ILE A 219 9.79 -10.93 11.21
C ILE A 219 10.10 -11.74 9.94
N HIS A 220 9.67 -13.01 9.90
CA HIS A 220 9.98 -13.95 8.82
C HIS A 220 9.60 -13.42 7.43
N ASP A 221 8.38 -12.89 7.29
CA ASP A 221 7.87 -12.37 6.02
C ASP A 221 8.58 -11.11 5.51
N LEU A 222 9.37 -10.41 6.34
CA LEU A 222 10.28 -9.35 5.87
C LEU A 222 11.61 -9.91 5.31
N GLY A 223 11.79 -11.23 5.31
CA GLY A 223 12.95 -11.90 4.76
C GLY A 223 14.24 -11.68 5.57
N PRO A 224 15.40 -11.94 4.95
CA PRO A 224 16.68 -11.99 5.65
C PRO A 224 17.00 -10.70 6.38
N LYS A 225 17.57 -10.84 7.58
CA LYS A 225 17.99 -9.68 8.40
C LYS A 225 19.25 -9.06 7.80
N GLY A 226 19.08 -7.90 7.16
CA GLY A 226 20.20 -7.09 6.67
C GLY A 226 20.86 -6.25 7.75
N LEU A 227 21.67 -5.29 7.30
CA LEU A 227 22.29 -4.30 8.18
C LEU A 227 21.23 -3.35 8.74
N GLU A 228 21.33 -3.05 10.02
CA GLU A 228 20.50 -2.08 10.71
C GLU A 228 21.38 -1.15 11.56
N GLY A 229 20.83 -0.02 12.02
CA GLY A 229 21.53 0.85 12.96
C GLY A 229 21.22 2.34 12.83
N MET A 230 21.79 3.11 13.76
CA MET A 230 21.61 4.56 13.81
C MET A 230 22.41 5.29 12.72
N VAL A 231 21.69 6.08 11.90
CA VAL A 231 22.25 6.90 10.82
C VAL A 231 21.86 8.37 10.96
N GLN A 232 22.66 9.26 10.37
CA GLN A 232 22.33 10.68 10.21
C GLN A 232 21.83 10.93 8.78
N LYS A 233 20.54 11.17 8.63
CA LYS A 233 19.84 11.24 7.33
C LYS A 233 19.57 12.70 6.92
N ARG A 234 19.89 13.08 5.67
CA ARG A 234 19.60 14.44 5.12
C ARG A 234 18.13 14.60 4.72
N SER A 235 17.53 15.77 4.94
CA SER A 235 16.20 16.13 4.41
C SER A 235 16.18 16.15 2.86
N GLY A 236 14.98 16.08 2.27
CA GLY A 236 14.79 16.12 0.82
C GLY A 236 15.20 14.85 0.07
N GLY A 237 15.64 15.02 -1.19
CA GLY A 237 16.12 13.96 -2.07
C GLY A 237 15.04 13.19 -2.84
N HIS A 238 13.78 13.64 -2.79
CA HIS A 238 12.69 13.05 -3.55
C HIS A 238 12.74 13.54 -5.01
N ARG A 239 12.33 12.70 -5.96
CA ARG A 239 12.30 13.08 -7.39
C ARG A 239 10.97 13.76 -7.80
N VAL A 240 10.26 14.36 -6.84
CA VAL A 240 8.90 14.94 -7.01
C VAL A 240 8.97 16.45 -7.30
N PRO A 241 8.41 16.94 -8.44
CA PRO A 241 8.30 18.37 -8.74
C PRO A 241 7.50 19.10 -7.66
N GLY A 242 7.87 20.34 -7.35
CA GLY A 242 7.23 21.14 -6.28
C GLY A 242 7.56 20.69 -4.85
N MET A 243 7.82 19.40 -4.62
CA MET A 243 8.20 18.85 -3.30
C MET A 243 9.72 18.93 -3.01
N ASN A 244 10.50 19.41 -3.98
CA ASN A 244 11.85 19.92 -3.74
C ASN A 244 11.75 21.31 -3.12
N CYS A 245 11.80 21.39 -1.79
CA CYS A 245 11.85 22.65 -1.05
C CYS A 245 12.92 23.59 -1.62
N CYS A 246 12.66 24.91 -1.55
CA CYS A 246 13.46 25.96 -2.15
C CYS A 246 14.98 25.77 -1.96
N GLY A 247 15.68 25.51 -3.07
CA GLY A 247 17.10 25.82 -3.21
C GLY A 247 18.01 24.66 -3.60
N ARG A 248 18.81 24.92 -4.65
CA ARG A 248 20.18 24.36 -4.80
C ARG A 248 21.15 24.87 -3.69
N SER A 249 20.65 25.59 -2.68
CA SER A 249 21.43 26.10 -1.56
C SER A 249 21.56 25.07 -0.46
N LYS A 250 22.78 24.90 0.07
CA LYS A 250 23.07 23.98 1.18
C LYS A 250 22.36 24.37 2.50
N MET A 251 21.79 25.57 2.58
CA MET A 251 21.21 26.17 3.79
C MET A 251 19.85 25.57 4.21
N CYS A 252 19.14 24.86 3.32
CA CYS A 252 17.81 24.31 3.58
C CYS A 252 17.81 22.83 4.02
N TYR A 253 19.00 22.21 4.15
CA TYR A 253 19.10 20.79 4.51
C TYR A 253 19.24 20.58 6.02
N HIS A 254 18.37 19.76 6.60
CA HIS A 254 18.44 19.34 7.99
C HIS A 254 18.94 17.89 8.08
N TRP A 255 19.70 17.58 9.12
CA TRP A 255 20.18 16.22 9.42
C TRP A 255 19.39 15.66 10.59
N SER A 256 18.88 14.44 10.46
CA SER A 256 18.10 13.79 11.51
C SER A 256 18.63 12.41 11.83
N LYS A 257 18.75 12.10 13.13
CA LYS A 257 18.95 10.73 13.61
C LYS A 257 17.77 9.86 13.19
N ARG A 258 18.05 8.71 12.57
CA ARG A 258 17.06 7.68 12.20
C ARG A 258 17.66 6.31 12.39
N TRP A 259 16.83 5.32 12.69
CA TRP A 259 17.23 3.92 12.61
C TRP A 259 17.01 3.45 11.16
N LEU A 260 18.06 3.02 10.46
CA LEU A 260 17.95 2.46 9.11
C LEU A 260 17.79 0.93 9.22
N VAL A 261 16.94 0.35 8.38
CA VAL A 261 16.78 -1.11 8.22
C VAL A 261 16.92 -1.47 6.75
N VAL A 262 17.76 -2.46 6.46
CA VAL A 262 17.98 -3.02 5.13
C VAL A 262 17.34 -4.39 5.05
N LYS A 263 16.49 -4.61 4.05
CA LYS A 263 15.90 -5.91 3.68
C LYS A 263 16.22 -6.21 2.20
N ASP A 264 15.75 -7.34 1.70
CA ASP A 264 16.10 -7.86 0.36
C ASP A 264 15.58 -6.97 -0.78
N SER A 265 14.37 -6.46 -0.64
CA SER A 265 13.57 -5.78 -1.65
C SER A 265 13.37 -4.29 -1.38
N PHE A 266 13.78 -3.81 -0.20
CA PHE A 266 13.67 -2.41 0.22
C PHE A 266 14.61 -2.05 1.36
N LEU A 267 14.79 -0.74 1.56
CA LEU A 267 15.34 -0.14 2.77
C LEU A 267 14.29 0.77 3.40
N LEU A 268 14.21 0.84 4.72
CA LEU A 268 13.35 1.80 5.42
C LEU A 268 14.12 2.56 6.48
N TYR A 269 13.54 3.66 6.97
CA TYR A 269 14.03 4.28 8.20
C TYR A 269 12.91 4.64 9.18
N MET A 270 13.18 4.40 10.46
CA MET A 270 12.27 4.60 11.58
C MET A 270 12.68 5.82 12.41
N LYS A 271 11.70 6.41 13.10
CA LYS A 271 11.90 7.35 14.21
C LYS A 271 12.26 6.55 15.48
N PRO A 272 13.45 6.73 16.08
CA PRO A 272 13.81 6.00 17.31
C PRO A 272 12.91 6.38 18.50
N ASP A 273 12.43 7.62 18.53
CA ASP A 273 11.53 8.19 19.53
C ASP A 273 10.16 7.51 19.59
N SER A 274 9.58 7.15 18.43
CA SER A 274 8.18 6.72 18.32
C SER A 274 7.99 5.36 17.64
N GLY A 275 9.08 4.70 17.21
CA GLY A 275 9.04 3.46 16.41
C GLY A 275 8.55 3.67 14.97
N ALA A 276 7.89 4.79 14.66
CA ALA A 276 7.19 5.00 13.41
C ALA A 276 8.10 4.91 12.17
N ILE A 277 7.76 3.99 11.27
CA ILE A 277 8.34 3.87 9.92
C ILE A 277 8.05 5.17 9.16
N SER A 278 9.09 5.93 8.85
CA SER A 278 8.96 7.27 8.26
C SER A 278 9.05 7.29 6.73
N PHE A 279 9.67 6.28 6.13
CA PHE A 279 9.81 6.14 4.68
C PHE A 279 10.31 4.74 4.31
N VAL A 280 9.90 4.28 3.13
CA VAL A 280 10.31 3.01 2.52
C VAL A 280 10.86 3.31 1.13
N MET A 281 12.05 2.80 0.84
CA MET A 281 12.78 2.94 -0.42
C MET A 281 12.92 1.56 -1.05
N LEU A 282 12.11 1.27 -2.07
CA LEU A 282 12.20 0.01 -2.80
C LEU A 282 13.55 -0.09 -3.52
N VAL A 283 14.10 -1.30 -3.59
CA VAL A 283 15.22 -1.64 -4.49
C VAL A 283 14.66 -1.76 -5.91
N ASP A 284 15.35 -1.16 -6.87
CA ASP A 284 14.98 -1.16 -8.30
C ASP A 284 16.23 -1.12 -9.18
N LYS A 285 16.07 -1.15 -10.51
CA LYS A 285 17.18 -1.21 -11.47
C LYS A 285 18.12 0.00 -11.47
N GLU A 286 17.73 1.13 -10.88
CA GLU A 286 18.59 2.31 -10.68
C GLU A 286 19.24 2.32 -9.28
N PHE A 287 19.05 1.25 -8.49
CA PHE A 287 19.59 1.13 -7.15
C PHE A 287 21.12 1.12 -7.17
N SER A 288 21.72 2.19 -6.67
CA SER A 288 23.16 2.38 -6.69
C SER A 288 23.66 3.10 -5.45
N ILE A 289 24.88 2.77 -5.03
CA ILE A 289 25.49 3.29 -3.81
C ILE A 289 26.77 4.04 -4.13
N LYS A 290 26.89 5.28 -3.64
CA LYS A 290 28.02 6.16 -3.88
C LYS A 290 28.60 6.66 -2.56
N MET A 291 29.91 6.60 -2.45
CA MET A 291 30.66 6.90 -1.21
C MET A 291 31.74 7.99 -1.40
N ASP A 292 31.94 8.49 -2.63
CA ASP A 292 32.85 9.60 -2.87
C ASP A 292 32.25 10.90 -2.31
N SER A 293 33.10 11.73 -1.72
CA SER A 293 32.80 13.11 -1.36
C SER A 293 32.24 13.96 -2.51
N ARG A 294 32.59 13.64 -3.77
CA ARG A 294 32.07 14.25 -4.99
C ARG A 294 30.57 13.99 -5.18
N ASP A 295 30.14 12.74 -5.04
CA ASP A 295 28.73 12.32 -5.22
C ASP A 295 27.85 12.62 -4.01
N THR A 296 28.45 12.60 -2.82
CA THR A 296 27.75 12.67 -1.52
C THR A 296 27.71 14.09 -0.94
N GLU A 297 28.38 15.06 -1.56
CA GLU A 297 28.47 16.47 -1.11
C GLU A 297 28.94 16.64 0.35
N THR A 298 29.53 15.60 0.93
CA THR A 298 29.88 15.50 2.35
C THR A 298 31.21 14.77 2.52
N LYS A 299 32.01 15.14 3.52
CA LYS A 299 33.35 14.57 3.73
C LYS A 299 33.34 13.04 3.89
N HIS A 300 32.32 12.51 4.56
CA HIS A 300 32.11 11.09 4.84
C HIS A 300 30.62 10.77 4.69
N GLY A 301 30.16 10.53 3.47
CA GLY A 301 28.76 10.24 3.17
C GLY A 301 28.55 8.87 2.54
N VAL A 302 27.30 8.40 2.58
CA VAL A 302 26.79 7.32 1.74
C VAL A 302 25.53 7.84 1.07
N ARG A 303 25.54 7.88 -0.25
CA ARG A 303 24.39 8.20 -1.10
C ARG A 303 23.84 6.90 -1.65
N ILE A 304 22.53 6.73 -1.55
CA ILE A 304 21.79 5.61 -2.11
C ILE A 304 20.79 6.23 -3.10
N ASP A 305 20.90 5.90 -4.38
CA ASP A 305 19.98 6.33 -5.43
C ASP A 305 19.03 5.16 -5.77
N SER A 306 17.81 5.47 -6.24
CA SER A 306 16.81 4.55 -6.80
C SER A 306 15.90 5.32 -7.78
N LEU A 307 14.98 4.67 -8.52
CA LEU A 307 14.08 5.36 -9.45
C LEU A 307 13.28 6.50 -8.82
N SER A 308 12.92 6.42 -7.54
CA SER A 308 12.06 7.39 -6.84
C SER A 308 12.82 8.40 -5.95
N ARG A 309 14.03 8.07 -5.49
CA ARG A 309 14.74 8.87 -4.46
C ARG A 309 16.26 8.82 -4.55
N SER A 310 16.89 9.92 -4.15
CA SER A 310 18.29 9.98 -3.69
C SER A 310 18.31 10.17 -2.16
N LEU A 311 18.69 9.14 -1.41
CA LEU A 311 18.87 9.19 0.04
C LEU A 311 20.34 9.48 0.38
N LEU A 312 20.60 10.47 1.24
CA LEU A 312 21.96 10.78 1.71
C LEU A 312 22.09 10.58 3.22
N LEU A 313 23.12 9.81 3.59
CA LEU A 313 23.52 9.49 4.96
C LEU A 313 24.89 10.10 5.27
N LYS A 314 25.07 10.63 6.47
CA LYS A 314 26.36 11.14 6.99
C LYS A 314 26.95 10.13 7.99
N CYS A 315 28.21 9.79 7.78
CA CYS A 315 28.97 8.87 8.61
C CYS A 315 30.04 9.61 9.43
N SER A 316 30.51 8.99 10.51
CA SER A 316 31.54 9.57 11.39
C SER A 316 32.97 9.47 10.84
N SER A 317 33.23 8.62 9.86
CA SER A 317 34.53 8.47 9.19
C SER A 317 34.37 7.84 7.81
N TYR A 318 35.38 7.96 6.95
CA TYR A 318 35.40 7.31 5.64
C TYR A 318 35.28 5.77 5.74
N ARG A 319 35.92 5.14 6.74
CA ARG A 319 35.78 3.68 6.98
C ARG A 319 34.36 3.30 7.38
N HIS A 320 33.66 4.15 8.13
CA HIS A 320 32.25 3.94 8.49
C HIS A 320 31.33 4.09 7.28
N ALA A 321 31.58 5.08 6.41
CA ALA A 321 30.88 5.21 5.13
C ALA A 321 31.09 4.00 4.21
N ARG A 322 32.34 3.54 4.07
CA ARG A 322 32.66 2.32 3.31
C ARG A 322 31.99 1.07 3.86
N TRP A 323 31.98 0.90 5.18
CA TRP A 323 31.30 -0.25 5.78
C TRP A 323 29.79 -0.24 5.49
N TRP A 324 29.10 0.89 5.72
CA TRP A 324 27.68 1.01 5.35
C TRP A 324 27.44 0.76 3.87
N GLY A 325 28.17 1.45 2.99
CA GLY A 325 27.93 1.34 1.55
C GLY A 325 28.18 -0.07 1.01
N GLN A 326 29.34 -0.66 1.32
CA GLN A 326 29.69 -2.02 0.86
C GLN A 326 28.82 -3.11 1.50
N ALA A 327 28.34 -2.93 2.74
CA ALA A 327 27.46 -3.89 3.39
C ALA A 327 26.02 -3.84 2.84
N ILE A 328 25.47 -2.66 2.57
CA ILE A 328 24.18 -2.52 1.89
C ILE A 328 24.29 -3.09 0.47
N GLU A 329 25.31 -2.68 -0.30
CA GLU A 329 25.54 -3.11 -1.67
C GLU A 329 25.65 -4.65 -1.76
N GLY A 330 26.55 -5.26 -0.98
CA GLY A 330 26.72 -6.71 -0.98
C GLY A 330 25.49 -7.48 -0.48
N PHE A 331 24.71 -6.93 0.45
CA PHE A 331 23.47 -7.55 0.90
C PHE A 331 22.39 -7.52 -0.19
N VAL A 332 22.16 -6.36 -0.81
CA VAL A 332 21.16 -6.16 -1.86
C VAL A 332 21.55 -6.92 -3.14
N GLN A 333 22.84 -6.97 -3.50
CA GLN A 333 23.32 -7.82 -4.61
C GLN A 333 23.09 -9.32 -4.33
N LYS A 334 23.23 -9.78 -3.08
CA LYS A 334 23.05 -11.19 -2.72
C LYS A 334 21.58 -11.60 -2.63
N HIS A 335 20.72 -10.76 -2.06
CA HIS A 335 19.34 -11.11 -1.71
C HIS A 335 18.28 -10.42 -2.60
N GLY A 336 18.58 -9.24 -3.13
CA GLY A 336 17.68 -8.40 -3.94
C GLY A 336 17.99 -8.39 -5.44
N SER A 337 18.88 -9.27 -5.94
CA SER A 337 19.32 -9.31 -7.34
C SER A 337 18.18 -9.37 -8.36
N ALA A 338 17.04 -9.96 -7.98
CA ALA A 338 15.84 -10.02 -8.80
C ALA A 338 15.25 -8.64 -9.17
N PHE A 339 15.60 -7.56 -8.48
CA PHE A 339 15.10 -6.20 -8.72
C PHE A 339 16.15 -5.25 -9.33
N LEU A 340 17.41 -5.69 -9.48
CA LEU A 340 18.54 -4.84 -9.88
C LEU A 340 18.79 -4.77 -11.40
N THR A 341 17.97 -5.45 -12.20
CA THR A 341 18.19 -5.59 -13.65
C THR A 341 17.02 -5.05 -14.44
N ASP A 342 17.24 -4.73 -15.71
CA ASP A 342 16.14 -4.68 -16.67
C ASP A 342 15.49 -6.07 -16.83
N HIS A 343 14.18 -6.08 -17.08
CA HIS A 343 13.42 -7.30 -17.34
C HIS A 343 12.78 -7.23 -18.73
N ARG A 344 12.21 -8.37 -19.16
CA ARG A 344 11.45 -8.47 -20.42
C ARG A 344 10.41 -7.33 -20.50
N PHE A 345 10.28 -6.74 -21.68
CA PHE A 345 9.42 -5.57 -21.96
C PHE A 345 9.78 -4.26 -21.24
N GLY A 346 10.88 -4.22 -20.48
CA GLY A 346 11.22 -3.09 -19.61
C GLY A 346 10.39 -3.03 -18.33
N SER A 347 9.73 -4.14 -17.94
CA SER A 347 8.92 -4.22 -16.72
C SER A 347 9.75 -4.00 -15.45
N PHE A 348 9.11 -3.50 -14.39
CA PHE A 348 9.66 -3.51 -13.03
C PHE A 348 9.77 -4.91 -12.42
N ALA A 349 9.11 -5.92 -12.99
CA ALA A 349 9.03 -7.29 -12.49
C ALA A 349 9.60 -8.31 -13.49
N ARG A 350 10.16 -9.38 -12.94
CA ARG A 350 10.72 -10.51 -13.69
C ARG A 350 9.61 -11.44 -14.19
N GLU A 351 9.88 -12.21 -15.25
CA GLU A 351 9.04 -13.36 -15.60
C GLU A 351 9.26 -14.48 -14.56
N GLU A 352 8.21 -14.81 -13.81
CA GLU A 352 8.18 -15.94 -12.88
C GLU A 352 7.55 -17.18 -13.54
N VAL A 353 8.03 -18.35 -13.16
CA VAL A 353 7.68 -19.64 -13.78
C VAL A 353 6.97 -20.53 -12.76
N ASN A 354 6.03 -21.35 -13.24
CA ASN A 354 5.19 -22.25 -12.42
C ASN A 354 4.33 -21.51 -11.38
N ILE A 355 3.87 -20.32 -11.71
CA ILE A 355 2.93 -19.54 -10.88
C ILE A 355 1.52 -20.11 -11.06
N PRO A 356 0.81 -20.50 -9.98
CA PRO A 356 -0.61 -20.82 -10.07
C PRO A 356 -1.41 -19.59 -10.52
N ALA A 357 -2.04 -19.70 -11.69
CA ALA A 357 -2.84 -18.64 -12.28
C ALA A 357 -4.20 -19.17 -12.75
N LYS A 358 -5.21 -18.31 -12.77
CA LYS A 358 -6.55 -18.59 -13.31
C LYS A 358 -7.10 -17.35 -13.97
N TRP A 359 -7.81 -17.52 -15.07
CA TRP A 359 -8.54 -16.47 -15.77
C TRP A 359 -10.04 -16.57 -15.48
N TYR A 360 -10.74 -15.46 -15.68
CA TYR A 360 -12.18 -15.32 -15.52
C TYR A 360 -12.76 -14.64 -16.75
N VAL A 361 -13.88 -15.18 -17.23
CA VAL A 361 -14.77 -14.51 -18.17
C VAL A 361 -16.01 -14.12 -17.35
N ASN A 362 -16.35 -12.84 -17.40
CA ASN A 362 -17.43 -12.16 -16.67
C ASN A 362 -17.26 -12.10 -15.14
N GLY A 363 -18.08 -11.26 -14.50
CA GLY A 363 -17.97 -10.91 -13.09
C GLY A 363 -18.33 -12.03 -12.10
N LYS A 364 -19.16 -13.00 -12.47
CA LYS A 364 -19.71 -13.98 -11.51
C LYS A 364 -18.63 -14.79 -10.78
N THR A 365 -17.85 -15.59 -11.50
CA THR A 365 -16.84 -16.47 -10.90
C THR A 365 -15.65 -15.69 -10.35
N TYR A 366 -15.33 -14.55 -10.96
CA TYR A 366 -14.36 -13.59 -10.44
C TYR A 366 -14.76 -13.08 -9.05
N MET A 367 -15.97 -12.54 -8.89
CA MET A 367 -16.44 -11.99 -7.61
C MET A 367 -16.65 -13.10 -6.56
N GLU A 368 -17.06 -14.31 -6.96
CA GLU A 368 -17.15 -15.46 -6.07
C GLU A 368 -15.78 -15.81 -5.44
N ASP A 369 -14.73 -15.98 -6.26
CA ASP A 369 -13.38 -16.30 -5.77
C ASP A 369 -12.70 -15.12 -5.03
N VAL A 370 -13.00 -13.87 -5.41
CA VAL A 370 -12.61 -12.68 -4.64
C VAL A 370 -13.24 -12.71 -3.26
N ALA A 371 -14.52 -13.05 -3.14
CA ALA A 371 -15.20 -13.08 -1.85
C ALA A 371 -14.59 -14.12 -0.89
N ASP A 372 -14.24 -15.30 -1.42
CA ASP A 372 -13.57 -16.35 -0.64
C ASP A 372 -12.13 -15.99 -0.26
N ALA A 373 -11.39 -15.32 -1.15
CA ALA A 373 -10.06 -14.79 -0.84
C ALA A 373 -10.11 -13.72 0.27
N LEU A 374 -11.07 -12.79 0.20
CA LEU A 374 -11.28 -11.78 1.24
C LEU A 374 -11.70 -12.41 2.57
N GLU A 375 -12.55 -13.45 2.56
CA GLU A 375 -12.92 -14.22 3.76
C GLU A 375 -11.71 -14.94 4.38
N ALA A 376 -10.80 -15.47 3.55
CA ALA A 376 -9.60 -16.18 3.99
C ALA A 376 -8.53 -15.28 4.62
N ALA A 377 -8.46 -13.99 4.25
CA ALA A 377 -7.43 -13.02 4.65
C ALA A 377 -7.11 -13.02 6.16
N LYS A 378 -5.84 -12.88 6.53
CA LYS A 378 -5.38 -12.90 7.93
C LYS A 378 -4.60 -11.67 8.37
N GLU A 379 -4.04 -10.90 7.46
CA GLU A 379 -3.11 -9.82 7.77
C GLU A 379 -3.42 -8.55 6.99
N GLU A 380 -3.56 -8.65 5.66
CA GLU A 380 -3.69 -7.50 4.77
C GLU A 380 -4.64 -7.72 3.60
N ILE A 381 -5.43 -6.69 3.28
CA ILE A 381 -6.21 -6.58 2.05
C ILE A 381 -5.84 -5.24 1.38
N PHE A 382 -5.34 -5.28 0.16
CA PHE A 382 -5.08 -4.09 -0.66
C PHE A 382 -6.07 -4.04 -1.83
N ILE A 383 -6.69 -2.88 -2.08
CA ILE A 383 -7.66 -2.69 -3.17
C ILE A 383 -7.33 -1.42 -3.95
N THR A 384 -7.26 -1.52 -5.28
CA THR A 384 -7.36 -0.38 -6.20
C THR A 384 -8.56 -0.57 -7.11
N ASP A 385 -9.32 0.49 -7.28
CA ASP A 385 -10.43 0.54 -8.25
C ASP A 385 -10.47 1.92 -8.89
N TRP A 386 -10.93 1.97 -10.14
CA TRP A 386 -11.32 3.24 -10.76
C TRP A 386 -12.63 3.73 -10.15
N TRP A 387 -13.54 2.81 -9.83
CA TRP A 387 -14.75 3.08 -9.07
C TRP A 387 -15.06 1.88 -8.16
N LEU A 388 -15.32 2.12 -6.87
CA LEU A 388 -15.71 1.10 -5.89
C LEU A 388 -17.09 1.44 -5.32
N SER A 389 -18.01 0.48 -5.34
CA SER A 389 -19.35 0.59 -4.76
C SER A 389 -19.45 -0.31 -3.51
N PRO A 390 -19.44 0.24 -2.27
CA PRO A 390 -19.28 -0.58 -1.06
C PRO A 390 -20.37 -1.64 -0.84
N GLU A 391 -21.57 -1.43 -1.37
CA GLU A 391 -22.75 -2.23 -1.07
C GLU A 391 -23.04 -3.33 -2.09
N ILE A 392 -22.12 -3.62 -3.03
CA ILE A 392 -22.29 -4.71 -3.99
C ILE A 392 -22.23 -6.09 -3.33
N PHE A 393 -23.02 -7.03 -3.87
CA PHE A 393 -22.95 -8.44 -3.52
C PHE A 393 -22.01 -9.19 -4.46
N LEU A 394 -21.02 -9.88 -3.89
CA LEU A 394 -20.02 -10.64 -4.63
C LEU A 394 -20.49 -12.04 -5.03
N LYS A 395 -21.35 -12.68 -4.21
CA LYS A 395 -22.00 -13.98 -4.52
C LYS A 395 -23.50 -13.80 -4.67
N ARG A 396 -24.10 -14.45 -5.68
CA ARG A 396 -25.49 -14.23 -6.08
C ARG A 396 -26.18 -15.51 -6.62
N PRO A 397 -27.50 -15.70 -6.44
CA PRO A 397 -28.45 -14.80 -5.76
C PRO A 397 -28.17 -14.64 -4.26
N VAL A 398 -28.73 -13.59 -3.65
CA VAL A 398 -28.46 -13.24 -2.24
C VAL A 398 -29.23 -14.17 -1.33
N VAL A 399 -28.59 -15.25 -0.87
CA VAL A 399 -29.20 -16.29 -0.03
C VAL A 399 -28.71 -16.31 1.43
N GLU A 400 -27.57 -15.68 1.73
CA GLU A 400 -26.98 -15.59 3.08
C GLU A 400 -27.07 -14.16 3.65
N GLY A 401 -28.14 -13.44 3.31
CA GLY A 401 -28.32 -12.03 3.66
C GLY A 401 -27.11 -11.16 3.25
N ASN A 402 -26.65 -10.29 4.14
CA ASN A 402 -25.52 -9.40 3.87
C ASN A 402 -24.12 -10.08 3.92
N ARG A 403 -24.02 -11.40 4.12
CA ARG A 403 -22.73 -12.11 4.30
C ARG A 403 -21.75 -11.91 3.14
N TRP A 404 -22.22 -11.81 1.91
CA TRP A 404 -21.38 -11.62 0.72
C TRP A 404 -21.42 -10.19 0.15
N ARG A 405 -21.90 -9.22 0.92
CA ARG A 405 -21.85 -7.79 0.57
C ARG A 405 -20.46 -7.22 0.92
N LEU A 406 -19.83 -6.50 -0.01
CA LEU A 406 -18.41 -6.12 0.07
C LEU A 406 -18.06 -5.40 1.38
N ASP A 407 -18.79 -4.34 1.74
CA ASP A 407 -18.65 -3.62 3.01
C ASP A 407 -18.68 -4.54 4.24
N SER A 408 -19.54 -5.54 4.22
CA SER A 408 -19.79 -6.50 5.30
C SER A 408 -18.72 -7.59 5.36
N ILE A 409 -17.98 -7.83 4.27
CA ILE A 409 -16.73 -8.59 4.29
C ILE A 409 -15.63 -7.71 4.89
N LEU A 410 -15.37 -6.54 4.34
CA LEU A 410 -14.29 -5.67 4.78
C LEU A 410 -14.41 -5.31 6.27
N LYS A 411 -15.62 -5.03 6.76
CA LYS A 411 -15.88 -4.79 8.19
C LYS A 411 -15.49 -5.97 9.07
N ARG A 412 -16.03 -7.17 8.84
CA ARG A 412 -15.75 -8.35 9.70
C ARG A 412 -14.28 -8.78 9.66
N LYS A 413 -13.61 -8.59 8.51
CA LYS A 413 -12.17 -8.85 8.38
C LYS A 413 -11.35 -7.82 9.16
N ALA A 414 -11.75 -6.55 9.10
CA ALA A 414 -11.12 -5.49 9.87
C ALA A 414 -11.28 -5.67 11.39
N GLU A 415 -12.45 -6.14 11.85
CA GLU A 415 -12.74 -6.54 13.24
C GLU A 415 -11.88 -7.75 13.69
N GLN A 416 -11.59 -8.69 12.79
CA GLN A 416 -10.64 -9.80 13.01
C GLN A 416 -9.16 -9.36 13.02
N GLY A 417 -8.86 -8.06 12.91
CA GLY A 417 -7.51 -7.51 12.94
C GLY A 417 -6.80 -7.43 11.59
N VAL A 418 -7.48 -7.74 10.47
CA VAL A 418 -6.93 -7.54 9.12
C VAL A 418 -6.83 -6.05 8.81
N HIS A 419 -5.69 -5.59 8.30
CA HIS A 419 -5.52 -4.22 7.86
C HIS A 419 -5.94 -4.06 6.39
N ILE A 420 -6.79 -3.08 6.11
CA ILE A 420 -7.41 -2.92 4.79
C ILE A 420 -7.05 -1.55 4.22
N PHE A 421 -6.42 -1.55 3.06
CA PHE A 421 -5.88 -0.35 2.41
C PHE A 421 -6.46 -0.20 1.02
N VAL A 422 -7.12 0.92 0.76
CA VAL A 422 -7.84 1.17 -0.50
C VAL A 422 -7.32 2.45 -1.15
N ILE A 423 -7.00 2.39 -2.45
CA ILE A 423 -6.68 3.57 -3.27
C ILE A 423 -7.76 3.69 -4.35
N LEU A 424 -8.59 4.72 -4.23
CA LEU A 424 -9.61 5.06 -5.23
C LEU A 424 -9.09 6.16 -6.16
N TYR A 425 -9.52 6.12 -7.42
CA TYR A 425 -9.47 7.29 -8.28
C TYR A 425 -10.31 8.43 -7.66
N LYS A 426 -9.75 9.66 -7.67
CA LYS A 426 -10.49 10.89 -7.41
C LYS A 426 -10.89 11.47 -8.76
N GLU A 427 -12.18 11.46 -9.01
CA GLU A 427 -12.83 12.06 -10.15
C GLU A 427 -12.84 13.60 -10.11
N VAL A 428 -13.12 14.18 -11.27
CA VAL A 428 -13.66 15.54 -11.37
C VAL A 428 -15.17 15.43 -11.13
N GLU A 429 -15.62 15.85 -9.95
CA GLU A 429 -16.97 15.58 -9.45
C GLU A 429 -18.11 16.17 -10.33
N LEU A 430 -17.82 17.17 -11.17
CA LEU A 430 -18.77 17.72 -12.15
C LEU A 430 -18.89 16.89 -13.44
N ALA A 431 -17.89 16.05 -13.75
CA ALA A 431 -17.77 15.35 -15.04
C ALA A 431 -18.01 13.83 -14.94
N LEU A 432 -17.93 13.25 -13.73
CA LEU A 432 -18.07 11.80 -13.51
C LEU A 432 -18.85 11.53 -12.22
N GLY A 433 -19.96 10.79 -12.33
CA GLY A 433 -20.87 10.49 -11.22
C GLY A 433 -20.43 9.39 -10.25
N ILE A 434 -19.16 8.96 -10.25
CA ILE A 434 -18.70 7.77 -9.48
C ILE A 434 -18.72 7.96 -7.96
N ASN A 435 -18.71 9.21 -7.48
CA ASN A 435 -18.78 9.60 -6.07
C ASN A 435 -17.79 8.86 -5.16
N SER A 436 -16.50 8.92 -5.47
CA SER A 436 -15.44 8.31 -4.62
C SER A 436 -15.42 8.91 -3.21
N GLY A 437 -15.98 10.12 -3.03
CA GLY A 437 -16.18 10.76 -1.74
C GLY A 437 -17.19 10.03 -0.85
N TYR A 438 -18.26 9.48 -1.42
CA TYR A 438 -19.16 8.55 -0.73
C TYR A 438 -18.43 7.27 -0.34
N SER A 439 -17.83 6.55 -1.30
CA SER A 439 -17.16 5.27 -1.03
C SER A 439 -16.03 5.40 0.01
N LYS A 440 -15.22 6.48 -0.05
CA LYS A 440 -14.21 6.80 0.99
C LYS A 440 -14.84 6.97 2.37
N ARG A 441 -15.97 7.69 2.48
CA ARG A 441 -16.65 7.90 3.76
C ARG A 441 -17.26 6.60 4.26
N THR A 442 -18.07 5.90 3.48
CA THR A 442 -18.71 4.63 3.87
C THR A 442 -17.67 3.64 4.39
N LEU A 443 -16.61 3.34 3.61
CA LEU A 443 -15.56 2.39 4.00
C LEU A 443 -14.80 2.81 5.28
N ARG A 444 -14.50 4.10 5.47
CA ARG A 444 -13.78 4.58 6.67
C ARG A 444 -14.62 4.49 7.95
N HIS A 445 -15.95 4.57 7.87
CA HIS A 445 -16.84 4.47 9.04
C HIS A 445 -17.08 3.01 9.48
N LEU A 446 -16.71 2.01 8.67
CA LEU A 446 -16.90 0.60 9.01
C LEU A 446 -15.99 0.14 10.16
N HIS A 447 -14.69 0.46 10.12
CA HIS A 447 -13.72 0.06 11.14
C HIS A 447 -12.40 0.86 11.04
N PRO A 448 -11.72 1.20 12.16
CA PRO A 448 -10.44 1.94 12.13
C PRO A 448 -9.31 1.26 11.37
N ASN A 449 -9.31 -0.07 11.18
CA ASN A 449 -8.31 -0.77 10.36
C ASN A 449 -8.49 -0.55 8.84
N ILE A 450 -9.57 0.10 8.40
CA ILE A 450 -9.84 0.40 6.99
C ILE A 450 -9.36 1.82 6.67
N LYS A 451 -8.37 1.94 5.77
CA LYS A 451 -7.74 3.21 5.38
C LYS A 451 -7.94 3.44 3.88
N VAL A 452 -8.57 4.55 3.52
CA VAL A 452 -8.89 4.89 2.13
C VAL A 452 -8.20 6.19 1.70
N MET A 453 -7.42 6.11 0.63
CA MET A 453 -6.84 7.27 -0.08
C MET A 453 -7.56 7.53 -1.40
N ARG A 454 -7.65 8.80 -1.80
CA ARG A 454 -8.11 9.23 -3.14
C ARG A 454 -6.96 9.91 -3.89
N ASN A 455 -6.76 9.59 -5.17
CA ASN A 455 -5.72 10.22 -6.03
C ASN A 455 -6.23 10.34 -7.49
N PRO A 456 -5.86 11.35 -8.31
CA PRO A 456 -5.09 12.57 -8.03
C PRO A 456 -5.78 13.50 -7.01
N ASP A 457 -5.26 14.70 -6.77
CA ASP A 457 -6.11 15.83 -6.36
C ASP A 457 -6.08 16.83 -7.53
N HIS A 458 -7.24 17.30 -7.96
CA HIS A 458 -7.37 18.35 -8.98
C HIS A 458 -7.28 19.71 -8.29
N VAL A 459 -6.74 20.72 -8.99
CA VAL A 459 -6.74 22.12 -8.54
C VAL A 459 -7.36 22.99 -9.62
N SER A 460 -7.96 24.12 -9.24
CA SER A 460 -8.70 25.00 -10.16
C SER A 460 -7.89 25.54 -11.35
N SER A 461 -6.56 25.51 -11.28
CA SER A 461 -5.64 25.89 -12.35
C SER A 461 -5.11 24.73 -13.20
N ALA A 462 -5.37 23.47 -12.83
CA ALA A 462 -4.90 22.29 -13.53
C ALA A 462 -5.80 21.06 -13.28
N VAL A 463 -6.60 20.71 -14.28
CA VAL A 463 -7.39 19.47 -14.30
C VAL A 463 -6.55 18.34 -14.89
N TYR A 464 -6.22 17.34 -14.09
CA TYR A 464 -5.64 16.08 -14.60
C TYR A 464 -6.69 15.26 -15.35
N LEU A 465 -6.52 15.12 -16.67
CA LEU A 465 -7.39 14.29 -17.53
C LEU A 465 -7.11 12.77 -17.40
N TRP A 466 -6.03 12.38 -16.72
CA TRP A 466 -5.63 10.99 -16.52
C TRP A 466 -6.22 10.42 -15.23
N ALA A 467 -6.67 9.16 -15.28
CA ALA A 467 -7.18 8.41 -14.14
C ALA A 467 -6.24 7.29 -13.69
N HIS A 468 -6.39 6.84 -12.44
CA HIS A 468 -5.90 5.52 -12.02
C HIS A 468 -6.99 4.53 -12.42
N HIS A 469 -6.65 3.58 -13.28
CA HIS A 469 -7.64 2.72 -13.95
C HIS A 469 -7.46 1.25 -13.61
N GLU A 470 -6.40 0.90 -12.89
CA GLU A 470 -6.08 -0.46 -12.47
C GLU A 470 -7.10 -1.00 -11.44
N LYS A 471 -7.62 -2.20 -11.71
CA LYS A 471 -8.46 -2.97 -10.79
C LYS A 471 -7.63 -4.09 -10.19
N ILE A 472 -7.29 -3.96 -8.92
CA ILE A 472 -6.36 -4.86 -8.24
C ILE A 472 -6.88 -5.17 -6.84
N ILE A 473 -6.95 -6.44 -6.50
CA ILE A 473 -7.27 -6.90 -5.14
C ILE A 473 -6.16 -7.86 -4.71
N ILE A 474 -5.43 -7.54 -3.64
CA ILE A 474 -4.36 -8.38 -3.08
C ILE A 474 -4.74 -8.81 -1.67
N VAL A 475 -4.57 -10.09 -1.38
CA VAL A 475 -4.76 -10.69 -0.04
C VAL A 475 -3.43 -11.23 0.48
N ASP A 476 -3.06 -10.81 1.70
CA ASP A 476 -1.88 -11.22 2.49
C ASP A 476 -0.55 -11.20 1.70
N GLN A 477 -0.47 -10.35 0.67
CA GLN A 477 0.59 -10.29 -0.35
C GLN A 477 0.95 -11.67 -0.94
N SER A 478 -0.04 -12.53 -1.12
CA SER A 478 0.14 -13.91 -1.60
C SER A 478 -0.84 -14.33 -2.69
N VAL A 479 -2.02 -13.69 -2.75
CA VAL A 479 -2.99 -13.84 -3.85
C VAL A 479 -3.30 -12.46 -4.41
N ALA A 480 -3.24 -12.28 -5.73
CA ALA A 480 -3.54 -11.01 -6.37
C ALA A 480 -4.47 -11.21 -7.59
N PHE A 481 -5.60 -10.53 -7.58
CA PHE A 481 -6.54 -10.43 -8.69
C PHE A 481 -6.23 -9.17 -9.51
N VAL A 482 -6.19 -9.29 -10.83
CA VAL A 482 -5.89 -8.19 -11.78
C VAL A 482 -6.73 -8.37 -13.05
N GLY A 483 -7.40 -7.32 -13.52
CA GLY A 483 -8.24 -7.38 -14.72
C GLY A 483 -8.97 -6.09 -15.07
N GLY A 484 -10.04 -6.21 -15.88
CA GLY A 484 -10.93 -5.11 -16.26
C GLY A 484 -12.09 -4.83 -15.29
N ILE A 485 -12.38 -5.76 -14.38
CA ILE A 485 -13.58 -5.75 -13.54
C ILE A 485 -13.32 -4.92 -12.26
N ASP A 486 -13.98 -3.77 -12.13
CA ASP A 486 -14.03 -3.00 -10.87
C ASP A 486 -14.98 -3.65 -9.85
N LEU A 487 -14.74 -3.45 -8.56
CA LEU A 487 -15.71 -3.73 -7.49
C LEU A 487 -16.83 -2.68 -7.42
N ALA A 488 -17.58 -2.52 -8.52
CA ALA A 488 -18.64 -1.52 -8.66
C ALA A 488 -19.93 -2.05 -9.31
N TYR A 489 -20.98 -1.23 -9.22
CA TYR A 489 -22.29 -1.52 -9.82
C TYR A 489 -22.20 -1.88 -11.31
N GLY A 490 -23.01 -2.86 -11.72
CA GLY A 490 -23.17 -3.31 -13.10
C GLY A 490 -22.15 -4.32 -13.61
N ARG A 491 -21.03 -4.54 -12.89
CA ARG A 491 -19.91 -5.41 -13.31
C ARG A 491 -20.15 -6.90 -13.10
N TRP A 492 -21.05 -7.26 -12.19
CA TRP A 492 -21.43 -8.66 -12.02
C TRP A 492 -22.29 -9.10 -13.20
N ASP A 493 -21.87 -10.16 -13.88
CA ASP A 493 -22.65 -10.83 -14.90
C ASP A 493 -22.16 -12.28 -15.02
N ASP A 494 -22.94 -13.13 -15.67
CA ASP A 494 -22.52 -14.48 -16.05
C ASP A 494 -22.66 -14.69 -17.57
N ARG A 495 -22.40 -15.91 -18.03
CA ARG A 495 -22.42 -16.26 -19.46
C ARG A 495 -23.78 -16.10 -20.14
N GLU A 496 -24.86 -15.94 -19.39
CA GLU A 496 -26.21 -15.78 -19.96
C GLU A 496 -26.50 -14.33 -20.35
N HIS A 497 -25.73 -13.35 -19.84
CA HIS A 497 -25.87 -11.93 -20.18
C HIS A 497 -27.32 -11.44 -20.14
N ARG A 498 -28.03 -11.78 -19.05
CA ARG A 498 -29.48 -11.56 -18.93
C ARG A 498 -29.81 -10.07 -19.03
N LEU A 499 -30.75 -9.75 -19.93
CA LEU A 499 -31.26 -8.39 -20.16
C LEU A 499 -32.29 -7.94 -19.13
N THR A 500 -32.93 -8.88 -18.42
CA THR A 500 -34.04 -8.63 -17.50
C THR A 500 -33.81 -9.28 -16.14
N ASP A 501 -34.32 -8.63 -15.09
CA ASP A 501 -34.21 -9.08 -13.69
C ASP A 501 -35.41 -8.57 -12.88
N VAL A 502 -36.61 -8.92 -13.35
CA VAL A 502 -37.89 -8.54 -12.72
C VAL A 502 -38.16 -9.34 -11.44
N GLY A 503 -37.63 -10.57 -11.38
CA GLY A 503 -37.88 -11.55 -10.33
C GLY A 503 -39.21 -12.29 -10.49
N SER A 504 -39.26 -13.50 -9.93
CA SER A 504 -40.43 -14.38 -9.86
C SER A 504 -40.68 -14.75 -8.39
N VAL A 505 -41.74 -14.20 -7.80
CA VAL A 505 -42.25 -14.65 -6.49
C VAL A 505 -43.51 -15.47 -6.74
N THR A 506 -43.46 -16.75 -6.37
CA THR A 506 -44.66 -17.58 -6.20
C THR A 506 -45.00 -17.62 -4.72
N LEU A 507 -46.22 -17.25 -4.35
CA LEU A 507 -46.73 -17.48 -3.00
C LEU A 507 -46.95 -18.98 -2.81
N SER A 508 -46.07 -19.66 -2.09
CA SER A 508 -46.41 -20.96 -1.50
C SER A 508 -47.48 -20.72 -0.43
N HIS A 509 -48.72 -21.08 -0.73
CA HIS A 509 -49.81 -21.00 0.24
C HIS A 509 -49.46 -21.77 1.53
N LEU A 510 -49.92 -21.24 2.65
CA LEU A 510 -49.94 -21.93 3.94
C LEU A 510 -50.96 -23.08 3.88
N GLU A 511 -50.54 -24.25 3.40
CA GLU A 511 -51.22 -25.51 3.72
C GLU A 511 -50.60 -26.10 5.01
N GLN A 512 -50.96 -25.50 6.13
CA GLN A 512 -50.78 -26.13 7.44
C GLN A 512 -52.02 -26.97 7.79
N ALA A 513 -51.84 -28.28 7.65
CA ALA A 513 -52.44 -29.32 8.49
C ALA A 513 -53.94 -29.23 8.84
N GLU A 514 -54.79 -29.89 8.05
CA GLU A 514 -55.94 -30.61 8.60
C GLU A 514 -55.86 -32.09 8.22
N ALA A 515 -55.54 -32.93 9.20
CA ALA A 515 -55.56 -34.39 9.10
C ALA A 515 -56.45 -34.97 10.19
N VAL A 516 -57.78 -34.86 10.03
CA VAL A 516 -58.76 -35.65 10.78
C VAL A 516 -59.90 -36.06 9.84
N ALA A 517 -60.26 -37.33 9.89
CA ALA A 517 -61.44 -37.91 9.27
C ALA A 517 -62.02 -38.99 10.21
N PRO A 518 -63.23 -39.50 9.99
CA PRO A 518 -64.47 -38.78 9.66
C PRO A 518 -65.62 -39.19 10.63
N ASN A 519 -66.75 -38.45 10.68
CA ASN A 519 -68.10 -39.05 10.82
C ASN A 519 -69.31 -38.09 10.86
N MET A 520 -70.42 -38.56 10.25
CA MET A 520 -71.85 -38.34 10.58
C MET A 520 -72.56 -36.97 10.35
N ALA A 521 -73.27 -36.91 9.21
CA ALA A 521 -74.70 -36.58 9.03
C ALA A 521 -75.38 -35.34 9.70
N ALA A 522 -75.67 -34.32 8.87
CA ALA A 522 -76.99 -33.74 8.49
C ALA A 522 -78.19 -33.61 9.49
N PRO A 523 -79.22 -32.76 9.21
CA PRO A 523 -79.18 -31.35 8.77
C PRO A 523 -80.24 -30.43 9.45
N ALA A 524 -80.22 -29.13 9.12
CA ALA A 524 -81.32 -28.14 9.15
C ALA A 524 -82.07 -27.81 10.48
N ASN A 525 -82.04 -26.53 10.92
CA ASN A 525 -83.11 -25.53 10.73
C ASN A 525 -82.88 -24.23 11.55
N GLY A 526 -83.61 -23.15 11.21
CA GLY A 526 -84.10 -22.20 12.24
C GLY A 526 -83.42 -20.83 12.41
N SER A 527 -83.68 -19.93 11.45
CA SER A 527 -84.11 -18.52 11.69
C SER A 527 -83.57 -17.68 12.88
N GLY A 528 -83.08 -16.47 12.57
CA GLY A 528 -83.68 -15.26 13.14
C GLY A 528 -82.83 -14.30 13.97
N GLY A 529 -82.31 -13.25 13.30
CA GLY A 529 -82.60 -11.87 13.74
C GLY A 529 -81.66 -11.10 14.69
N VAL A 530 -81.16 -9.97 14.14
CA VAL A 530 -80.96 -8.66 14.83
C VAL A 530 -79.83 -8.49 15.86
N SER A 531 -78.73 -7.87 15.43
CA SER A 531 -78.35 -6.46 15.77
C SER A 531 -76.99 -6.16 15.12
N GLN A 532 -76.87 -5.23 14.16
CA GLN A 532 -76.59 -3.79 14.38
C GLN A 532 -75.50 -3.52 15.45
N ARG A 533 -74.47 -2.68 15.20
CA ARG A 533 -74.49 -1.45 14.38
C ARG A 533 -73.08 -0.95 13.99
N ASN A 534 -72.98 -0.35 12.79
CA ASN A 534 -72.11 0.73 12.28
C ASN A 534 -70.60 0.82 12.67
N GLY A 535 -69.71 1.26 11.78
CA GLY A 535 -69.91 1.67 10.38
C GLY A 535 -68.86 2.67 9.86
N ASN A 536 -68.51 2.50 8.58
CA ASN A 536 -67.71 3.37 7.69
C ASN A 536 -68.07 4.88 7.80
N GLY A 537 -67.25 5.85 7.37
CA GLY A 537 -65.95 5.83 6.68
C GLY A 537 -65.83 7.01 5.69
N VAL A 538 -64.62 7.26 5.16
CA VAL A 538 -64.29 7.99 3.90
C VAL A 538 -64.87 9.41 3.68
N PHE A 539 -64.01 10.43 3.50
CA PHE A 539 -63.99 11.29 2.28
C PHE A 539 -62.76 12.23 2.20
N THR A 540 -62.57 12.80 1.00
CA THR A 540 -61.36 13.30 0.32
C THR A 540 -60.96 14.78 0.46
N VAL A 541 -59.68 15.10 0.12
CA VAL A 541 -59.17 16.27 -0.67
C VAL A 541 -59.16 17.70 -0.06
N THR A 542 -58.02 18.41 -0.20
CA THR A 542 -57.87 19.74 -0.90
C THR A 542 -56.42 20.26 -0.92
N ASP A 543 -56.02 20.93 -2.01
CA ASP A 543 -54.85 21.83 -2.11
C ASP A 543 -55.03 23.12 -1.30
N SER A 544 -53.92 23.82 -0.96
CA SER A 544 -53.89 25.27 -0.70
C SER A 544 -52.48 25.85 -0.80
N VAL A 545 -52.37 27.04 -1.41
CA VAL A 545 -51.13 27.83 -1.54
C VAL A 545 -51.21 29.01 -0.58
N ASP A 546 -50.12 29.34 0.13
CA ASP A 546 -49.82 30.75 0.45
C ASP A 546 -48.37 31.01 0.87
N GLN A 547 -47.88 32.23 0.59
CA GLN A 547 -46.64 32.79 1.16
C GLN A 547 -46.99 33.78 2.28
N PRO A 548 -45.99 34.20 3.10
CA PRO A 548 -45.59 35.60 2.96
C PRO A 548 -44.09 35.89 3.16
N LYS A 549 -43.64 36.99 2.56
CA LYS A 549 -42.39 37.71 2.92
C LYS A 549 -42.74 38.95 3.75
N LEU A 550 -41.94 39.31 4.76
CA LEU A 550 -41.16 40.58 4.81
C LEU A 550 -40.71 41.03 6.22
N LYS A 551 -39.63 41.83 6.18
CA LYS A 551 -39.15 42.83 7.16
C LYS A 551 -38.56 42.32 8.49
N GLY A 552 -37.51 43.02 8.91
CA GLY A 552 -36.76 42.75 10.13
C GLY A 552 -36.45 44.00 10.94
N GLN A 553 -35.88 43.77 12.11
CA GLN A 553 -35.24 44.72 13.02
C GLN A 553 -34.08 43.95 13.69
N GLY A 554 -32.88 44.47 13.95
CA GLY A 554 -32.45 45.85 13.86
C GLY A 554 -32.09 46.43 15.23
N ARG A 555 -31.03 45.92 15.90
CA ARG A 555 -30.41 46.62 17.05
C ARG A 555 -28.92 46.29 17.22
N LEU A 556 -28.08 47.28 16.94
CA LEU A 556 -26.66 47.29 17.31
C LEU A 556 -26.48 47.69 18.78
N LYS A 557 -25.40 47.22 19.42
CA LYS A 557 -24.69 48.00 20.44
C LYS A 557 -23.23 48.24 20.01
N ARG A 558 -22.92 49.53 19.85
CA ARG A 558 -21.62 50.14 19.51
C ARG A 558 -20.58 49.87 20.63
N THR A 559 -19.39 49.32 20.34
CA THR A 559 -18.12 49.95 19.89
C THR A 559 -17.47 50.98 20.82
N ARG A 560 -16.19 50.76 21.15
CA ARG A 560 -15.03 51.69 20.99
C ARG A 560 -13.73 50.87 21.13
N PHE A 561 -12.86 50.72 20.11
CA PHE A 561 -11.99 51.69 19.39
C PHE A 561 -10.77 52.13 20.24
N SER A 562 -9.52 52.24 19.73
CA SER A 562 -8.96 51.97 18.37
C SER A 562 -7.41 52.11 18.34
N ILE A 563 -6.82 52.08 17.12
CA ILE A 563 -5.42 52.45 16.71
C ILE A 563 -4.41 51.30 16.94
N LYS A 564 -3.50 50.87 16.03
CA LYS A 564 -3.04 51.21 14.65
C LYS A 564 -2.47 49.89 14.02
N ARG A 565 -2.16 49.68 12.71
CA ARG A 565 -2.25 50.42 11.43
C ARG A 565 -2.32 49.38 10.27
N HIS A 566 -2.89 49.77 9.13
CA HIS A 566 -3.17 48.90 7.98
C HIS A 566 -2.01 48.86 6.96
N LEU A 567 -1.83 47.74 6.25
CA LEU A 567 -1.28 47.69 4.89
C LEU A 567 -1.82 46.45 4.15
N GLN A 568 -2.41 46.67 2.97
CA GLN A 568 -3.19 45.65 2.24
C GLN A 568 -2.29 44.77 1.37
N LYS A 569 -2.70 43.51 1.20
CA LYS A 569 -2.48 42.76 -0.03
C LYS A 569 -3.74 41.95 -0.33
N HIS A 570 -4.21 42.01 -1.58
CA HIS A 570 -5.48 41.40 -1.98
C HIS A 570 -5.47 39.89 -1.76
N GLY A 571 -6.45 39.38 -1.01
CA GLY A 571 -6.70 37.95 -0.87
C GLY A 571 -7.66 37.47 -1.95
N LEU A 572 -7.22 36.52 -2.76
CA LEU A 572 -8.11 35.59 -3.44
C LEU A 572 -8.26 34.37 -2.52
N ALA A 573 -9.47 34.10 -2.06
CA ALA A 573 -9.75 32.92 -1.25
C ALA A 573 -9.68 31.67 -2.13
N SER A 574 -8.91 30.67 -1.70
CA SER A 574 -8.97 29.33 -2.30
C SER A 574 -10.22 28.63 -1.80
N ALA A 575 -11.14 28.29 -2.72
CA ALA A 575 -12.17 27.29 -2.43
C ALA A 575 -11.48 25.92 -2.44
N ASP A 576 -11.18 25.40 -1.24
CA ASP A 576 -10.94 23.97 -0.94
C ASP A 576 -10.58 23.84 0.55
N SER A 577 -11.59 24.05 1.42
CA SER A 577 -11.48 23.75 2.85
C SER A 577 -12.35 22.54 3.16
N ASP A 578 -11.80 21.34 2.91
CA ASP A 578 -12.27 20.09 3.50
C ASP A 578 -12.09 20.21 5.03
N SER A 579 -13.12 20.65 5.74
CA SER A 579 -13.14 20.77 7.21
C SER A 579 -13.33 19.40 7.86
N ASP A 580 -12.32 18.53 7.69
CA ASP A 580 -12.39 17.08 7.95
C ASP A 580 -11.35 16.62 9.02
N LEU A 581 -10.88 17.56 9.86
CA LEU A 581 -9.85 17.33 10.90
C LEU A 581 -10.25 17.74 12.34
N GLU A 582 -11.47 18.25 12.56
CA GLU A 582 -11.98 18.57 13.90
C GLU A 582 -13.34 17.89 14.13
N ASP A 583 -13.32 16.60 14.51
CA ASP A 583 -14.42 15.95 15.24
C ASP A 583 -13.96 14.66 15.96
N GLU A 584 -12.82 14.73 16.64
CA GLU A 584 -12.28 13.65 17.52
C GLU A 584 -12.58 13.95 19.00
N ALA A 585 -13.84 14.25 19.35
CA ALA A 585 -14.32 14.28 20.75
C ALA A 585 -15.85 14.36 20.88
N LYS A 586 -16.59 13.29 20.52
CA LYS A 586 -17.97 13.07 21.02
C LYS A 586 -18.32 11.58 20.98
N SER A 587 -18.19 10.92 22.14
CA SER A 587 -18.80 9.62 22.38
C SER A 587 -20.32 9.79 22.44
N GLY A 588 -20.96 9.75 21.27
CA GLY A 588 -22.41 9.73 21.12
C GLY A 588 -22.90 8.30 20.94
N SER A 589 -23.81 7.87 21.81
CA SER A 589 -24.41 6.53 21.78
C SER A 589 -24.81 6.09 20.36
N VAL A 590 -24.34 4.92 19.95
CA VAL A 590 -24.68 4.30 18.66
C VAL A 590 -26.18 4.00 18.65
N ARG A 591 -26.98 4.91 18.12
CA ARG A 591 -28.25 4.54 17.51
C ARG A 591 -27.91 3.73 16.26
N SER A 592 -28.16 2.43 16.36
CA SER A 592 -28.17 1.53 15.20
C SER A 592 -28.87 2.22 14.04
N LEU A 593 -28.18 2.35 12.91
CA LEU A 593 -28.83 2.63 11.64
C LEU A 593 -29.65 1.39 11.30
N GLN A 594 -30.89 1.35 11.79
CA GLN A 594 -31.93 0.47 11.30
C GLN A 594 -32.22 0.86 9.85
N THR A 595 -31.37 0.40 8.93
CA THR A 595 -31.73 0.28 7.53
C THR A 595 -32.98 -0.60 7.48
N GLY A 596 -34.10 -0.08 6.96
CA GLY A 596 -35.41 -0.74 6.95
C GLY A 596 -35.52 -1.95 6.01
N VAL A 597 -34.42 -2.69 5.84
CA VAL A 597 -34.34 -3.94 5.09
C VAL A 597 -34.39 -5.06 6.13
N GLY A 598 -35.55 -5.68 6.28
CA GLY A 598 -35.69 -6.91 7.07
C GLY A 598 -34.87 -8.06 6.48
N GLU A 599 -34.80 -9.19 7.18
CA GLU A 599 -34.09 -10.37 6.68
C GLU A 599 -34.67 -10.83 5.34
N LEU A 600 -33.85 -10.72 4.28
CA LEU A 600 -34.23 -11.08 2.92
C LEU A 600 -34.24 -12.61 2.76
N PHE A 601 -35.41 -13.21 2.94
CA PHE A 601 -35.64 -14.64 2.65
C PHE A 601 -36.60 -14.80 1.46
N GLY A 602 -36.03 -15.19 0.31
CA GLY A 602 -36.73 -15.48 -0.93
C GLY A 602 -35.92 -15.09 -2.16
N ASN A 603 -35.66 -16.04 -3.09
CA ASN A 603 -35.08 -15.73 -4.40
C ASN A 603 -36.11 -14.90 -5.22
N THR A 604 -35.76 -13.97 -6.10
CA THR A 604 -35.02 -14.23 -7.37
C THR A 604 -34.63 -12.91 -8.07
N ARG A 605 -33.81 -12.04 -7.45
CA ARG A 605 -33.15 -10.93 -8.19
C ARG A 605 -31.64 -11.08 -8.14
N PHE A 606 -30.98 -10.83 -9.27
CA PHE A 606 -29.53 -10.86 -9.38
C PHE A 606 -28.91 -9.48 -9.18
N TRP A 607 -29.50 -8.42 -9.74
CA TRP A 607 -28.98 -7.06 -9.68
C TRP A 607 -29.90 -6.21 -8.81
N HIS A 608 -29.43 -5.76 -7.64
CA HIS A 608 -30.26 -5.02 -6.68
C HIS A 608 -30.03 -3.51 -6.78
N GLY A 609 -31.10 -2.71 -6.83
CA GLY A 609 -31.02 -1.24 -6.84
C GLY A 609 -30.15 -0.68 -7.97
N LYS A 610 -29.14 0.12 -7.59
CA LYS A 610 -28.18 0.77 -8.51
C LYS A 610 -27.35 -0.20 -9.36
N ASP A 611 -27.34 -1.47 -8.98
CA ASP A 611 -26.65 -2.53 -9.72
C ASP A 611 -27.41 -2.99 -10.98
N TYR A 612 -28.73 -2.76 -11.05
CA TYR A 612 -29.49 -2.94 -12.29
C TYR A 612 -29.37 -1.65 -13.12
N CYS A 613 -28.45 -1.67 -14.09
CA CYS A 613 -28.02 -0.47 -14.80
C CYS A 613 -28.02 -0.64 -16.32
N ASN A 614 -28.13 0.49 -17.03
CA ASN A 614 -27.89 0.59 -18.47
C ASN A 614 -27.22 1.94 -18.75
N PHE A 615 -25.89 1.95 -18.78
CA PHE A 615 -25.07 3.17 -18.89
C PHE A 615 -25.13 3.87 -20.27
N VAL A 616 -25.74 3.26 -21.29
CA VAL A 616 -26.09 3.94 -22.55
C VAL A 616 -27.42 4.69 -22.42
N HIS A 617 -28.36 4.17 -21.60
CA HIS A 617 -29.65 4.80 -21.38
C HIS A 617 -29.61 5.91 -20.32
N LYS A 618 -28.91 5.68 -19.20
CA LYS A 618 -28.88 6.60 -18.06
C LYS A 618 -27.67 6.37 -17.16
N ASP A 619 -26.97 7.45 -16.82
CA ASP A 619 -25.91 7.44 -15.81
C ASP A 619 -26.45 7.23 -14.39
N TRP A 620 -25.57 6.72 -13.52
CA TRP A 620 -25.89 6.52 -12.11
C TRP A 620 -26.15 7.85 -11.39
N ILE A 621 -27.24 7.86 -10.61
CA ILE A 621 -27.66 8.98 -9.77
C ILE A 621 -27.94 8.50 -8.35
N GLN A 622 -27.71 9.37 -7.36
CA GLN A 622 -28.00 9.10 -5.94
C GLN A 622 -27.35 7.79 -5.44
N LEU A 623 -26.04 7.66 -5.60
CA LEU A 623 -25.27 6.48 -5.15
C LEU A 623 -25.32 6.27 -3.62
N ASP A 624 -25.74 7.29 -2.86
CA ASP A 624 -26.07 7.22 -1.44
C ASP A 624 -27.30 6.36 -1.11
N LYS A 625 -28.10 5.98 -2.12
CA LYS A 625 -29.26 5.09 -2.00
C LYS A 625 -29.04 3.79 -2.79
N PRO A 626 -28.19 2.87 -2.31
CA PRO A 626 -27.67 1.74 -3.09
C PRO A 626 -28.75 0.75 -3.57
N PHE A 627 -29.85 0.60 -2.80
CA PHE A 627 -30.92 -0.36 -3.08
C PHE A 627 -32.11 0.23 -3.85
N ASP A 628 -32.10 1.54 -4.15
CA ASP A 628 -33.15 2.21 -4.93
C ASP A 628 -32.85 2.05 -6.43
N ASP A 629 -33.80 1.45 -7.17
CA ASP A 629 -33.74 1.40 -8.64
C ASP A 629 -33.77 2.82 -9.23
N PHE A 630 -32.97 3.07 -10.26
CA PHE A 630 -32.89 4.37 -10.95
C PHE A 630 -33.34 4.32 -12.41
N ILE A 631 -33.61 3.11 -12.93
CA ILE A 631 -34.26 2.79 -14.20
C ILE A 631 -35.36 1.78 -13.92
N ASP A 632 -36.44 1.81 -14.70
CA ASP A 632 -37.55 0.88 -14.54
C ASP A 632 -37.23 -0.48 -15.19
N ARG A 633 -37.23 -1.55 -14.38
CA ARG A 633 -36.95 -2.93 -14.78
C ARG A 633 -37.97 -3.53 -15.75
N HIS A 634 -39.20 -3.01 -15.75
CA HIS A 634 -40.28 -3.54 -16.58
C HIS A 634 -40.25 -2.98 -18.01
N THR A 635 -39.64 -1.81 -18.21
CA THR A 635 -39.57 -1.12 -19.50
C THR A 635 -38.16 -1.05 -20.08
N THR A 636 -37.13 -1.01 -19.23
CA THR A 636 -35.73 -0.81 -19.64
C THR A 636 -34.89 -2.04 -19.31
N PRO A 637 -34.33 -2.75 -20.31
CA PRO A 637 -33.40 -3.84 -20.06
C PRO A 637 -32.08 -3.31 -19.47
N ARG A 638 -31.47 -4.07 -18.56
CA ARG A 638 -30.09 -3.82 -18.16
C ARG A 638 -29.16 -4.05 -19.34
N MET A 639 -28.02 -3.37 -19.34
CA MET A 639 -26.95 -3.69 -20.27
C MET A 639 -26.05 -4.78 -19.67
N PRO A 640 -25.81 -5.90 -20.40
CA PRO A 640 -24.86 -6.91 -19.98
C PRO A 640 -23.43 -6.38 -19.89
N TRP A 641 -22.63 -7.02 -19.03
CA TRP A 641 -21.21 -6.69 -18.84
C TRP A 641 -20.36 -7.92 -19.18
N HIS A 642 -19.67 -7.85 -20.32
CA HIS A 642 -18.66 -8.84 -20.72
C HIS A 642 -17.26 -8.27 -20.44
N ASP A 643 -16.44 -9.03 -19.72
CA ASP A 643 -15.15 -8.54 -19.22
C ASP A 643 -14.25 -9.71 -18.80
N ILE A 644 -12.94 -9.45 -18.71
CA ILE A 644 -11.90 -10.45 -18.42
C ILE A 644 -11.13 -10.04 -17.17
N SER A 645 -10.83 -11.03 -16.32
CA SER A 645 -9.94 -10.85 -15.17
C SER A 645 -9.07 -12.07 -14.94
N SER A 646 -8.09 -11.95 -14.04
CA SER A 646 -7.18 -13.02 -13.67
C SER A 646 -6.85 -13.00 -12.18
N VAL A 647 -6.37 -14.12 -11.66
CA VAL A 647 -5.72 -14.23 -10.36
C VAL A 647 -4.37 -14.91 -10.50
N VAL A 648 -3.39 -14.42 -9.75
CA VAL A 648 -2.02 -14.95 -9.68
C VAL A 648 -1.60 -15.11 -8.21
N HIS A 649 -0.62 -15.99 -7.98
CA HIS A 649 -0.22 -16.44 -6.65
C HIS A 649 1.28 -16.23 -6.39
N GLY A 650 1.69 -16.33 -5.13
CA GLY A 650 3.10 -16.31 -4.70
C GLY A 650 3.86 -15.07 -5.17
N LYS A 651 4.98 -15.26 -5.89
CA LYS A 651 5.88 -14.16 -6.28
C LYS A 651 5.21 -13.13 -7.20
N ALA A 652 4.43 -13.57 -8.18
CA ALA A 652 3.69 -12.65 -9.05
C ALA A 652 2.69 -11.79 -8.25
N ALA A 653 2.04 -12.36 -7.24
CA ALA A 653 1.18 -11.59 -6.33
C ALA A 653 1.97 -10.57 -5.49
N ARG A 654 3.23 -10.86 -5.14
CA ARG A 654 4.14 -9.91 -4.46
C ARG A 654 4.64 -8.80 -5.36
N ASP A 655 4.86 -9.05 -6.64
CA ASP A 655 5.14 -7.99 -7.62
C ASP A 655 3.95 -7.01 -7.74
N VAL A 656 2.72 -7.55 -7.79
CA VAL A 656 1.48 -6.74 -7.79
C VAL A 656 1.31 -5.99 -6.46
N ALA A 657 1.60 -6.62 -5.32
CA ALA A 657 1.61 -5.98 -4.00
C ALA A 657 2.65 -4.84 -3.93
N ARG A 658 3.86 -5.05 -4.47
CA ARG A 658 4.94 -4.07 -4.51
C ARG A 658 4.55 -2.82 -5.30
N HIS A 659 3.80 -2.99 -6.40
CA HIS A 659 3.20 -1.87 -7.14
C HIS A 659 2.20 -1.08 -6.27
N PHE A 660 1.26 -1.76 -5.59
CA PHE A 660 0.32 -1.12 -4.66
C PHE A 660 1.05 -0.32 -3.57
N ILE A 661 2.03 -0.95 -2.92
CA ILE A 661 2.83 -0.38 -1.83
C ILE A 661 3.61 0.86 -2.31
N GLN A 662 4.14 0.84 -3.53
CA GLN A 662 4.78 1.99 -4.14
C GLN A 662 3.81 3.17 -4.27
N ARG A 663 2.62 2.94 -4.84
CA ARG A 663 1.59 3.98 -5.02
C ARG A 663 1.02 4.48 -3.70
N TRP A 664 0.82 3.62 -2.71
CA TRP A 664 0.38 3.98 -1.36
C TRP A 664 1.41 4.88 -0.67
N ASN A 665 2.66 4.43 -0.56
CA ASN A 665 3.73 5.18 0.10
C ASN A 665 4.03 6.50 -0.62
N PHE A 666 3.91 6.54 -1.95
CA PHE A 666 3.99 7.76 -2.75
C PHE A 666 2.82 8.72 -2.43
N THR A 667 1.57 8.24 -2.47
CA THR A 667 0.37 9.06 -2.21
C THR A 667 0.36 9.61 -0.79
N LYS A 668 0.79 8.80 0.20
CA LYS A 668 1.02 9.22 1.58
C LYS A 668 1.97 10.41 1.65
N LEU A 669 3.12 10.30 0.98
CA LEU A 669 4.21 11.27 1.00
C LEU A 669 3.81 12.62 0.39
N VAL A 670 3.12 12.62 -0.76
CA VAL A 670 2.82 13.85 -1.50
C VAL A 670 1.58 14.60 -1.02
N LYS A 671 0.73 13.97 -0.20
CA LYS A 671 -0.52 14.57 0.30
C LYS A 671 -0.47 14.78 1.82
N PRO A 672 -0.33 16.03 2.31
CA PRO A 672 -0.26 16.32 3.75
C PRO A 672 -1.38 15.73 4.60
N LYS A 673 -2.61 15.64 4.08
CA LYS A 673 -3.76 15.00 4.74
C LYS A 673 -3.54 13.51 5.09
N TYR A 674 -2.60 12.84 4.42
CA TYR A 674 -2.23 11.45 4.68
C TYR A 674 -0.91 11.31 5.46
N ASN A 675 -0.24 12.40 5.83
CA ASN A 675 0.99 12.33 6.63
C ASN A 675 0.77 11.87 8.08
N SER A 676 -0.49 11.86 8.57
CA SER A 676 -0.85 11.32 9.88
C SER A 676 -0.30 9.90 10.12
N PRO A 677 0.13 9.55 11.35
CA PRO A 677 0.49 8.18 11.72
C PRO A 677 -0.62 7.16 11.47
N SER A 678 -1.89 7.61 11.45
CA SER A 678 -3.05 6.74 11.19
C SER A 678 -3.08 6.13 9.79
N PHE A 679 -2.28 6.64 8.85
CA PHE A 679 -1.98 5.99 7.58
C PHE A 679 -0.55 5.46 7.65
N PRO A 680 -0.31 4.16 7.88
CA PRO A 680 1.06 3.62 7.97
C PRO A 680 1.76 3.64 6.60
N CYS A 681 3.09 3.55 6.61
CA CYS A 681 3.85 3.15 5.42
C CYS A 681 3.76 1.62 5.30
N LEU A 682 3.47 1.11 4.10
CA LEU A 682 3.38 -0.33 3.83
C LEU A 682 4.75 -0.90 3.45
N LEU A 683 4.99 -2.16 3.83
CA LEU A 683 6.21 -2.91 3.54
C LEU A 683 5.90 -4.10 2.62
N PRO A 684 6.73 -4.40 1.60
CA PRO A 684 6.55 -5.62 0.81
C PRO A 684 7.07 -6.84 1.58
N LYS A 685 6.40 -7.98 1.42
CA LYS A 685 6.91 -9.28 1.86
C LYS A 685 8.07 -9.74 0.97
N SER A 686 9.11 -10.30 1.56
CA SER A 686 10.30 -10.79 0.86
C SER A 686 9.98 -11.87 -0.15
N HIS A 687 10.68 -11.95 -1.28
CA HIS A 687 10.42 -13.01 -2.28
C HIS A 687 10.80 -14.43 -1.81
N THR A 688 11.42 -14.58 -0.63
CA THR A 688 11.79 -15.90 -0.07
C THR A 688 10.57 -16.68 0.44
N THR A 689 9.65 -16.04 1.17
CA THR A 689 8.49 -16.72 1.81
C THR A 689 7.29 -16.87 0.87
N ALA A 690 7.49 -16.64 -0.44
CA ALA A 690 6.42 -16.55 -1.43
C ALA A 690 5.75 -17.90 -1.77
N GLY A 691 6.32 -19.02 -1.31
CA GLY A 691 5.72 -20.35 -1.43
C GLY A 691 4.80 -20.74 -0.26
N GLU A 692 4.74 -19.95 0.81
CA GLU A 692 4.08 -20.32 2.08
C GLU A 692 2.63 -19.82 2.18
N GLN A 693 1.98 -19.61 1.04
CA GLN A 693 0.62 -19.11 0.96
C GLN A 693 -0.38 -20.07 1.61
N ARG A 694 -1.20 -19.55 2.54
CA ARG A 694 -2.21 -20.32 3.29
C ARG A 694 -3.49 -20.59 2.53
N TYR A 695 -3.76 -19.78 1.50
CA TYR A 695 -4.92 -19.87 0.64
C TYR A 695 -4.46 -19.86 -0.82
N GLN A 696 -5.13 -20.66 -1.65
CA GLN A 696 -4.94 -20.71 -3.09
C GLN A 696 -6.31 -20.89 -3.74
N VAL A 697 -6.59 -20.10 -4.77
CA VAL A 697 -7.85 -20.18 -5.51
C VAL A 697 -8.00 -21.54 -6.20
N PRO A 698 -9.18 -22.19 -6.15
CA PRO A 698 -9.40 -23.47 -6.82
C PRO A 698 -9.31 -23.37 -8.35
N ASN A 699 -8.85 -24.46 -8.97
CA ASN A 699 -8.72 -24.61 -10.42
C ASN A 699 -7.69 -23.67 -11.09
N CYS A 700 -6.65 -23.26 -10.37
CA CYS A 700 -5.47 -22.61 -10.97
C CYS A 700 -4.58 -23.61 -11.73
N ILE A 701 -4.02 -23.15 -12.84
CA ILE A 701 -3.01 -23.86 -13.64
C ILE A 701 -1.62 -23.24 -13.43
N PRO A 702 -0.53 -24.03 -13.41
CA PRO A 702 0.82 -23.47 -13.41
C PRO A 702 1.12 -22.76 -14.74
N ALA A 703 1.50 -21.49 -14.67
CA ALA A 703 1.79 -20.65 -15.83
C ALA A 703 3.14 -19.92 -15.69
N LYS A 704 3.64 -19.38 -16.81
CA LYS A 704 4.63 -18.31 -16.79
C LYS A 704 3.89 -16.98 -16.68
N VAL A 705 4.26 -16.16 -15.71
CA VAL A 705 3.58 -14.90 -15.39
C VAL A 705 4.62 -13.81 -15.26
N GLN A 706 4.38 -12.68 -15.92
CA GLN A 706 5.14 -11.45 -15.70
C GLN A 706 4.16 -10.32 -15.41
N SER A 707 4.30 -9.70 -14.24
CA SER A 707 3.58 -8.46 -13.94
C SER A 707 4.10 -7.36 -14.86
N ASN A 708 3.19 -6.66 -15.55
CA ASN A 708 3.50 -5.56 -16.45
C ASN A 708 2.64 -4.35 -16.07
N HIS A 709 3.15 -3.15 -16.30
CA HIS A 709 2.51 -1.91 -15.89
C HIS A 709 2.63 -0.83 -16.99
N ARG A 710 1.67 0.10 -17.00
CA ARG A 710 1.62 1.22 -17.96
C ARG A 710 1.27 2.50 -17.22
N SER A 711 2.22 3.43 -17.16
CA SER A 711 2.06 4.76 -16.58
C SER A 711 2.38 5.82 -17.63
N PHE A 712 1.34 6.38 -18.26
CA PHE A 712 1.46 7.36 -19.35
C PHE A 712 1.37 8.83 -18.90
N ALA A 713 1.16 9.10 -17.62
CA ALA A 713 1.08 10.48 -17.13
C ALA A 713 2.40 11.22 -17.40
N GLN A 714 2.33 12.41 -17.99
CA GLN A 714 3.37 13.43 -17.84
C GLN A 714 2.86 14.48 -16.82
N PRO A 715 3.59 14.74 -15.71
CA PRO A 715 4.74 13.97 -15.22
C PRO A 715 4.28 12.66 -14.53
N VAL A 716 4.98 11.56 -14.82
CA VAL A 716 4.79 10.18 -14.26
C VAL A 716 4.80 10.18 -12.73
N ILE A 717 5.44 11.23 -12.23
CA ILE A 717 5.64 11.59 -10.86
C ILE A 717 4.32 11.92 -10.14
N VAL A 718 3.16 12.01 -10.83
CA VAL A 718 1.82 12.13 -10.23
C VAL A 718 1.19 10.75 -9.90
N SER A 719 1.60 9.66 -10.56
CA SER A 719 1.00 8.33 -10.37
C SER A 719 1.75 7.44 -9.38
N ALA A 720 3.07 7.32 -9.53
CA ALA A 720 3.89 6.38 -8.74
C ALA A 720 5.23 6.95 -8.26
N GLY A 721 5.55 8.22 -8.57
CA GLY A 721 6.75 8.89 -8.07
C GLY A 721 8.09 8.43 -8.67
N ILE A 722 8.07 7.69 -9.79
CA ILE A 722 9.26 7.21 -10.50
C ILE A 722 9.78 8.25 -11.51
N LYS A 723 11.11 8.25 -11.75
CA LYS A 723 11.80 9.21 -12.63
C LYS A 723 11.44 9.08 -14.12
N TYR A 724 11.11 7.87 -14.57
CA TYR A 724 10.84 7.53 -15.97
C TYR A 724 9.47 6.86 -16.07
N HIS A 725 8.80 6.96 -17.22
CA HIS A 725 7.57 6.20 -17.45
C HIS A 725 7.90 4.72 -17.59
N GLU A 726 6.89 3.89 -17.35
CA GLU A 726 6.92 2.46 -17.66
C GLU A 726 5.76 2.17 -18.60
N GLU A 727 6.04 1.45 -19.69
CA GLU A 727 5.07 1.06 -20.71
C GLU A 727 5.18 -0.43 -21.06
N SER A 728 5.56 -1.26 -20.08
CA SER A 728 5.82 -2.68 -20.28
C SER A 728 4.61 -3.45 -20.82
N ILE A 729 3.38 -3.00 -20.53
CA ILE A 729 2.16 -3.52 -21.19
C ILE A 729 2.16 -3.25 -22.71
N HIS A 730 2.52 -2.04 -23.16
CA HIS A 730 2.56 -1.74 -24.60
C HIS A 730 3.60 -2.62 -25.30
N ASN A 731 4.81 -2.70 -24.74
CA ASN A 731 5.88 -3.54 -25.26
C ASN A 731 5.52 -5.04 -25.27
N ALA A 732 4.78 -5.53 -24.28
CA ALA A 732 4.29 -6.91 -24.23
C ALA A 732 3.26 -7.20 -25.33
N TYR A 733 2.30 -6.28 -25.55
CA TYR A 733 1.31 -6.40 -26.64
C TYR A 733 1.97 -6.42 -28.02
N VAL A 734 2.85 -5.46 -28.31
CA VAL A 734 3.59 -5.39 -29.59
C VAL A 734 4.34 -6.69 -29.84
N HIS A 735 5.13 -7.15 -28.87
CA HIS A 735 5.90 -8.38 -29.00
C HIS A 735 5.03 -9.63 -29.16
N ALA A 736 3.87 -9.71 -28.47
CA ALA A 736 2.95 -10.85 -28.61
C ALA A 736 2.34 -10.91 -30.02
N ILE A 737 1.97 -9.76 -30.59
CA ILE A 737 1.48 -9.65 -31.97
C ILE A 737 2.60 -9.99 -32.96
N GLU A 738 3.78 -9.40 -32.81
CA GLU A 738 4.95 -9.63 -33.67
C GLU A 738 5.41 -11.09 -33.74
N LYS A 739 5.25 -11.83 -32.63
CA LYS A 739 5.65 -13.24 -32.45
C LYS A 739 4.52 -14.24 -32.65
N SER A 740 3.31 -13.80 -32.96
CA SER A 740 2.20 -14.72 -33.23
C SER A 740 2.43 -15.48 -34.54
N GLU A 741 2.14 -16.80 -34.55
CA GLU A 741 2.40 -17.66 -35.71
C GLU A 741 1.13 -18.12 -36.44
N HIS A 742 -0.04 -17.96 -35.82
CA HIS A 742 -1.30 -18.55 -36.30
C HIS A 742 -2.48 -17.57 -36.31
N PHE A 743 -2.85 -17.03 -35.15
CA PHE A 743 -3.90 -16.03 -35.01
C PHE A 743 -3.65 -15.16 -33.78
N VAL A 744 -4.31 -14.01 -33.74
CA VAL A 744 -4.35 -13.10 -32.58
C VAL A 744 -5.81 -12.83 -32.25
N TYR A 745 -6.18 -12.97 -30.97
CA TYR A 745 -7.52 -12.66 -30.47
C TYR A 745 -7.45 -11.42 -29.57
N ILE A 746 -8.28 -10.41 -29.85
CA ILE A 746 -8.31 -9.14 -29.11
C ILE A 746 -9.75 -8.82 -28.74
N GLU A 747 -10.07 -8.91 -27.45
CA GLU A 747 -11.19 -8.20 -26.83
C GLU A 747 -10.64 -6.93 -26.18
N VAL A 748 -11.24 -5.77 -26.47
CA VAL A 748 -10.84 -4.50 -25.84
C VAL A 748 -12.01 -3.52 -25.84
N PHE A 749 -12.19 -2.80 -24.73
CA PHE A 749 -13.26 -1.81 -24.57
C PHE A 749 -13.11 -0.58 -25.50
N ILE A 750 -11.87 -0.19 -25.81
CA ILE A 750 -11.55 0.93 -26.72
C ILE A 750 -10.53 0.48 -27.75
N HIS A 751 -10.91 0.49 -29.02
CA HIS A 751 -9.98 0.37 -30.15
C HIS A 751 -9.85 1.73 -30.85
N LYS A 752 -8.75 2.46 -30.58
CA LYS A 752 -8.41 3.71 -31.29
C LYS A 752 -7.36 3.42 -32.35
N ASN A 753 -7.63 3.86 -33.57
CA ASN A 753 -6.84 3.52 -34.76
C ASN A 753 -5.66 4.49 -34.96
N THR A 754 -4.55 4.00 -35.52
CA THR A 754 -3.47 4.83 -36.07
C THR A 754 -3.81 5.16 -37.52
N ALA A 755 -4.49 6.29 -37.74
CA ALA A 755 -4.89 6.76 -39.07
C ALA A 755 -3.70 7.40 -39.82
N ALA A 756 -2.80 6.56 -40.33
CA ALA A 756 -1.71 6.88 -41.25
C ALA A 756 -1.29 5.55 -41.90
N ILE A 757 -1.44 5.27 -43.20
CA ILE A 757 -1.44 6.12 -44.40
C ILE A 757 -2.31 5.46 -45.49
N GLU A 758 -3.13 6.23 -46.20
CA GLU A 758 -3.23 6.23 -47.67
C GLU A 758 -4.21 7.33 -48.15
N ASN A 759 -3.75 8.18 -49.07
CA ASN A 759 -4.55 9.16 -49.83
C ASN A 759 -5.25 10.32 -49.08
N ALA A 760 -4.55 10.97 -48.14
CA ALA A 760 -4.89 12.34 -47.73
C ALA A 760 -3.64 13.24 -47.71
N SER A 761 -3.48 14.05 -48.75
CA SER A 761 -2.53 15.17 -48.75
C SER A 761 -3.01 16.22 -47.74
N PHE A 762 -2.47 16.24 -46.52
CA PHE A 762 -2.34 17.36 -45.54
C PHE A 762 -2.26 16.84 -44.08
N LEU A 763 -1.05 16.92 -43.49
CA LEU A 763 -0.77 17.21 -42.06
C LEU A 763 -1.66 16.57 -40.96
N TYR A 764 -1.74 15.23 -40.84
CA TYR A 764 -2.41 14.56 -39.70
C TYR A 764 -1.68 13.31 -39.14
N ALA A 765 -0.35 13.38 -38.95
CA ALA A 765 0.43 12.24 -38.41
C ALA A 765 0.51 12.16 -36.86
N ASP A 766 0.14 13.21 -36.13
CA ASP A 766 0.61 13.43 -34.74
C ASP A 766 -0.35 13.05 -33.59
N TRP A 767 -1.49 12.39 -33.85
CA TRP A 767 -2.57 12.25 -32.84
C TRP A 767 -2.70 10.87 -32.15
N CYS A 768 -1.97 9.83 -32.56
CA CYS A 768 -2.05 8.52 -31.93
C CYS A 768 -0.68 7.78 -31.96
N GLU A 769 0.03 7.75 -30.84
CA GLU A 769 1.40 7.21 -30.74
C GLU A 769 1.47 5.68 -30.50
N ASN A 770 0.34 5.01 -30.29
CA ASN A 770 0.31 3.58 -29.90
C ASN A 770 0.37 2.65 -31.12
N ARG A 771 1.46 1.87 -31.23
CA ARG A 771 1.71 0.98 -32.38
C ARG A 771 0.87 -0.30 -32.48
N ILE A 772 0.09 -0.69 -31.48
CA ILE A 772 -0.64 -1.98 -31.46
C ILE A 772 -1.44 -2.24 -32.75
N THR A 773 -2.14 -1.23 -33.27
CA THR A 773 -2.94 -1.37 -34.50
C THR A 773 -2.05 -1.48 -35.73
N GLN A 774 -0.98 -0.67 -35.82
CA GLN A 774 0.01 -0.76 -36.90
C GLN A 774 0.70 -2.13 -36.92
N ASP A 775 1.08 -2.68 -35.76
CA ASP A 775 1.75 -3.98 -35.68
C ASP A 775 0.80 -5.14 -36.01
N THR A 776 -0.50 -4.96 -35.74
CA THR A 776 -1.56 -5.88 -36.20
C THR A 776 -1.69 -5.85 -37.72
N LEU A 777 -1.69 -4.67 -38.35
CA LEU A 777 -1.68 -4.52 -39.82
C LEU A 777 -0.42 -5.13 -40.43
N ASN A 778 0.76 -4.85 -39.86
CA ASN A 778 2.05 -5.42 -40.26
C ASN A 778 2.07 -6.95 -40.13
N TYR A 779 1.37 -7.53 -39.15
CA TYR A 779 1.20 -8.98 -38.99
C TYR A 779 0.34 -9.58 -40.11
N VAL A 780 -0.83 -9.01 -40.38
CA VAL A 780 -1.72 -9.44 -41.47
C VAL A 780 -1.02 -9.34 -42.83
N GLN A 781 -0.30 -8.24 -43.08
CA GLN A 781 0.46 -8.05 -44.31
C GLN A 781 1.54 -9.12 -44.48
N ARG A 782 2.30 -9.46 -43.42
CA ARG A 782 3.29 -10.55 -43.45
C ARG A 782 2.66 -11.90 -43.81
N LEU A 783 1.55 -12.28 -43.19
CA LEU A 783 0.84 -13.53 -43.53
C LEU A 783 0.41 -13.54 -45.01
N THR A 784 -0.08 -12.41 -45.52
CA THR A 784 -0.53 -12.28 -46.92
C THR A 784 0.64 -12.39 -47.89
N THR A 785 1.79 -11.76 -47.58
CA THR A 785 3.01 -11.85 -48.39
C THR A 785 3.59 -13.27 -48.38
N SER A 786 3.69 -13.93 -47.22
CA SER A 786 4.15 -15.32 -47.13
C SER A 786 3.23 -16.30 -47.87
N ALA A 787 1.92 -16.11 -47.82
CA ALA A 787 0.95 -16.91 -48.59
C ALA A 787 1.07 -16.69 -50.11
N ASN A 788 1.42 -15.48 -50.55
CA ASN A 788 1.65 -15.19 -51.97
C ASN A 788 2.99 -15.76 -52.48
N VAL A 789 4.06 -15.74 -51.67
CA VAL A 789 5.34 -16.39 -52.01
C VAL A 789 5.17 -17.91 -52.15
N GLN A 790 4.42 -18.56 -51.24
CA GLN A 790 4.11 -19.99 -51.37
C GLN A 790 3.24 -20.33 -52.61
N LYS A 791 2.44 -19.38 -53.10
CA LYS A 791 1.67 -19.56 -54.35
C LYS A 791 2.55 -19.46 -55.60
N SER A 792 3.59 -18.62 -55.61
CA SER A 792 4.50 -18.52 -56.77
C SER A 792 5.39 -19.75 -56.99
N GLU A 793 5.64 -20.56 -55.96
CA GLU A 793 6.50 -21.76 -56.06
C GLU A 793 5.74 -23.06 -56.42
N LYS A 794 4.40 -23.06 -56.47
CA LYS A 794 3.60 -24.27 -56.69
C LYS A 794 2.49 -24.12 -57.74
N ASN A 795 2.90 -24.13 -59.00
CA ASN A 795 2.03 -24.59 -60.08
C ASN A 795 2.02 -26.13 -60.10
N VAL A 796 0.95 -26.75 -59.59
CA VAL A 796 0.23 -27.92 -60.14
C VAL A 796 -0.82 -28.42 -59.12
N SER A 797 -2.02 -28.71 -59.64
CA SER A 797 -3.26 -29.17 -59.01
C SER A 797 -3.21 -29.85 -57.62
N SER A 798 -3.86 -29.23 -56.63
CA SER A 798 -5.06 -29.79 -55.97
C SER A 798 -5.74 -28.71 -55.11
N TYR A 799 -7.07 -28.71 -55.06
CA TYR A 799 -7.83 -27.62 -54.43
C TYR A 799 -7.98 -27.81 -52.91
N SER A 800 -7.39 -26.90 -52.13
CA SER A 800 -7.89 -26.54 -50.80
C SER A 800 -8.11 -25.02 -50.75
N LYS A 801 -9.37 -24.60 -50.62
CA LYS A 801 -9.76 -23.18 -50.63
C LYS A 801 -9.45 -22.55 -49.27
N CYS A 802 -8.39 -21.76 -49.19
CA CYS A 802 -8.25 -20.78 -48.12
C CYS A 802 -9.10 -19.55 -48.48
N CYS A 803 -10.35 -19.50 -48.00
CA CYS A 803 -11.28 -18.41 -48.27
C CYS A 803 -11.01 -17.22 -47.33
N VAL A 804 -10.34 -16.18 -47.84
CA VAL A 804 -10.49 -14.82 -47.31
C VAL A 804 -11.78 -14.27 -47.88
N CYS A 805 -12.83 -14.19 -47.06
CA CYS A 805 -14.15 -13.73 -47.48
C CYS A 805 -14.37 -12.29 -47.01
N VAL A 806 -14.30 -11.34 -47.96
CA VAL A 806 -14.73 -9.95 -47.77
C VAL A 806 -15.75 -9.67 -48.86
N GLN A 807 -17.03 -9.55 -48.50
CA GLN A 807 -18.08 -9.20 -49.44
C GLN A 807 -19.21 -8.44 -48.73
N THR A 808 -19.74 -7.42 -49.40
CA THR A 808 -20.73 -6.46 -48.89
C THR A 808 -22.08 -6.59 -49.59
N SER A 809 -23.10 -5.95 -49.00
CA SER A 809 -24.46 -5.68 -49.52
C SER A 809 -25.61 -6.64 -49.13
N LEU A 810 -26.84 -6.20 -49.43
CA LEU A 810 -28.04 -6.33 -48.59
C LEU A 810 -28.98 -7.51 -48.92
N LEU A 811 -29.74 -7.92 -47.88
CA LEU A 811 -31.12 -8.47 -47.91
C LEU A 811 -31.45 -9.61 -48.90
N CYS A 812 -31.70 -10.83 -48.39
CA CYS A 812 -33.08 -11.29 -48.11
C CYS A 812 -33.14 -12.68 -47.43
N SER A 813 -34.17 -12.88 -46.59
CA SER A 813 -34.79 -14.15 -46.14
C SER A 813 -33.99 -15.47 -46.08
N GLY A 814 -33.79 -15.98 -44.85
CA GLY A 814 -34.12 -17.39 -44.56
C GLY A 814 -33.02 -18.45 -44.55
N CYS A 815 -32.09 -18.40 -43.58
CA CYS A 815 -31.61 -19.57 -42.80
C CYS A 815 -30.63 -19.14 -41.69
N VAL A 816 -30.56 -19.90 -40.60
CA VAL A 816 -29.86 -19.50 -39.37
C VAL A 816 -28.38 -19.90 -39.38
N CYS A 817 -27.50 -18.91 -39.50
CA CYS A 817 -26.10 -18.93 -39.04
C CYS A 817 -25.73 -17.51 -38.61
N LEU A 818 -25.76 -17.24 -37.30
CA LEU A 818 -25.63 -15.89 -36.75
C LEU A 818 -24.16 -15.46 -36.63
N PHE A 819 -23.75 -14.53 -37.49
CA PHE A 819 -22.51 -13.76 -37.34
C PHE A 819 -22.85 -12.27 -37.31
N PHE A 820 -22.48 -11.59 -36.21
CA PHE A 820 -22.69 -10.15 -36.05
C PHE A 820 -21.37 -9.45 -35.76
N ILE A 821 -21.03 -8.47 -36.61
CA ILE A 821 -20.18 -7.34 -36.24
C ILE A 821 -21.09 -6.12 -36.18
N TYR A 822 -21.45 -5.69 -34.97
CA TYR A 822 -22.18 -4.45 -34.75
C TYR A 822 -21.16 -3.34 -34.41
N VAL A 823 -20.83 -2.51 -35.40
CA VAL A 823 -20.18 -1.21 -35.13
C VAL A 823 -21.27 -0.20 -34.80
N VAL A 824 -21.67 -0.15 -33.53
CA VAL A 824 -22.50 0.95 -33.02
C VAL A 824 -21.60 2.12 -32.68
N PHE A 825 -21.64 3.17 -33.51
CA PHE A 825 -21.09 4.47 -33.13
C PHE A 825 -21.95 5.09 -32.01
N VAL A 826 -21.58 4.86 -30.75
CA VAL A 826 -22.04 5.73 -29.65
C VAL A 826 -21.10 6.93 -29.59
N ASN A 827 -21.48 7.98 -30.31
CA ASN A 827 -20.77 9.26 -30.31
C ASN A 827 -21.12 10.03 -29.02
N PHE A 828 -20.40 9.77 -27.92
CA PHE A 828 -20.42 10.62 -26.73
C PHE A 828 -19.01 10.82 -26.19
N ILE A 829 -18.39 11.91 -26.68
CA ILE A 829 -17.47 12.90 -26.05
C ILE A 829 -16.91 13.71 -27.23
N MET A 830 -17.75 14.56 -27.82
CA MET A 830 -17.39 15.56 -28.84
C MET A 830 -18.31 16.78 -28.70
N LEU A 831 -18.36 17.36 -27.50
CA LEU A 831 -19.15 18.57 -27.24
C LEU A 831 -18.48 19.50 -26.20
N GLU A 832 -17.15 19.66 -26.31
CA GLU A 832 -16.43 20.75 -25.62
C GLU A 832 -15.19 21.28 -26.39
N TYR A 833 -15.07 20.97 -27.69
CA TYR A 833 -13.96 21.42 -28.56
C TYR A 833 -14.36 22.44 -29.63
N PHE A 834 -15.40 23.25 -29.38
CA PHE A 834 -15.85 24.33 -30.27
C PHE A 834 -16.15 25.64 -29.50
N ILE A 835 -15.12 26.25 -28.90
CA ILE A 835 -15.19 27.62 -28.33
C ILE A 835 -14.13 28.56 -28.94
N ALA A 836 -13.34 28.08 -29.91
CA ALA A 836 -12.52 28.94 -30.76
C ALA A 836 -12.66 28.49 -32.22
N TRP A 837 -13.37 29.29 -33.02
CA TRP A 837 -13.08 29.70 -34.41
C TRP A 837 -14.29 30.49 -34.97
N PRO A 838 -14.12 31.40 -35.95
CA PRO A 838 -15.23 32.18 -36.51
C PRO A 838 -16.20 31.34 -37.34
N TRP A 839 -17.50 31.65 -37.24
CA TRP A 839 -18.58 30.87 -37.85
C TRP A 839 -18.54 30.78 -39.39
N ASP A 840 -17.94 31.76 -40.07
CA ASP A 840 -17.94 31.85 -41.54
C ASP A 840 -17.15 30.72 -42.23
N ALA A 841 -16.20 30.09 -41.53
CA ALA A 841 -15.41 28.98 -42.07
C ALA A 841 -16.18 27.65 -42.14
N VAL A 842 -17.25 27.48 -41.35
CA VAL A 842 -17.99 26.21 -41.26
C VAL A 842 -18.92 26.00 -42.46
N CYS A 843 -19.49 27.07 -43.01
CA CYS A 843 -20.40 27.00 -44.16
C CYS A 843 -19.69 26.58 -45.46
N ALA A 844 -18.41 26.89 -45.64
CA ALA A 844 -17.67 26.60 -46.86
C ALA A 844 -17.33 25.10 -47.04
N SER A 845 -17.16 24.34 -45.95
CA SER A 845 -16.76 22.93 -46.01
C SER A 845 -17.92 21.95 -46.15
N ILE A 846 -19.16 22.37 -45.87
CA ILE A 846 -20.35 21.50 -45.96
C ILE A 846 -20.80 21.33 -47.44
N GLN A 847 -20.51 22.31 -48.30
CA GLN A 847 -21.00 22.32 -49.68
C GLN A 847 -20.15 21.49 -50.66
N THR A 848 -18.93 21.12 -50.29
CA THR A 848 -18.00 20.30 -51.11
C THR A 848 -18.05 18.80 -50.81
N CYS A 849 -18.91 18.36 -49.89
CA CYS A 849 -19.07 16.94 -49.52
C CYS A 849 -20.37 16.30 -50.05
N TYR A 850 -21.04 17.00 -50.98
CA TYR A 850 -22.29 16.56 -51.62
C TYR A 850 -22.19 16.51 -53.17
N GLN A 851 -20.96 16.58 -53.69
CA GLN A 851 -20.55 16.21 -55.06
C GLN A 851 -19.42 15.19 -54.96
#